data_AF-A0A940R5U2-F1
#
_entry.id   AF-A0A940R5U2-F1
#
_cell.length_a   1.000
_cell.length_b   1.000
_cell.length_c   1.000
_cell.angle_alpha   90.00
_cell.angle_beta   90.00
_cell.angle_gamma   90.00
#
_symmetry.space_group_name_H-M   'P 1'
#
loop_
_entity.id
_entity.type
_entity.pdbx_description
1 polymer ?
#
loop_
_entity_poly.entity_id
_entity_poly.type
_entity_poly.pdbx_seq_one_letter_code
_entity_poly.pdbx_strand_id
1 'polypeptide(L)'
;MAPSRWGLLTSVAALEYSFEGFRVKVAERELWCGDALLSVNRYIFDSIAYLIEHRDRAVGRDELVAAVWGRVEVTDGHLNQIIARARRALDDNAQTQRLIRTVPGFGYRWISEVDARETKTVEDATAKPAPAAVPTPSPAPSEAPVESRPSKNPAGRAVRAKWRWQYAALALLVAVVGVWAVGRHFDNATPTPAPAKGTPTADNAVIVLPFVVEAPSESAWLELGAMDLVAERLRVAGLRVSPSKTVVTALHGADLSVDAANYARIRNVLGGDLIVQGKATRAEGVWSIELAAANTGGVERRVEARGADAIKTARAAADLLLAATGHEPPHEENPAADTDATRERLQQAQAASLANELDLARSILHAIPDAPPFAPELRFRLAELDFRAGHYDQAAEAVEKLLADPSLAPNDVHRGRALILRGNLNFRRSDFSKAITDFNAAVTALDTGAAPLDLCDALTRRGLTRVALEDPDGALADYGRAYLLAEQSGDRLRVAHIETGFGQLQIVRHRLELALPHLNAAIERYEAFGVVERVVTLRSILIDVYSDLLRWADVLPLAERQWQSRERIGDPGLSLVVFNRQARVLMSVGRYREAGEVIDEAQRRFHDLRPGTRRYLHDMQAELASRLGQPEKTVASVDAALESWPRAPSFDRYAYLVLLRQRALIAQGHAEPERIESWLPQDGDGVSAVFLLARAEWAAQQKAELDAVQSAFDRALAKAEDVGLPVLVAMVAQSYVDWLLAHQRRDKAAELAGRVAVWANDDYESALIRVKVFHALGSLDAWRSSLGRARELAGERVVPARLAVQPVVG
;
A
#
# COMPACT_ATOMS: atom_id res chain seq x y z
N MET A 1 -7.27 -1.50 18.25
CA MET A 1 -6.29 -2.59 18.16
C MET A 1 -6.01 -2.98 16.68
N ALA A 2 -5.22 -2.20 15.96
CA ALA A 2 -4.57 -2.52 14.67
C ALA A 2 -3.27 -1.67 14.55
N PRO A 3 -2.14 -2.22 14.09
CA PRO A 3 -1.97 -2.69 12.70
C PRO A 3 -1.45 -4.13 12.64
N SER A 4 -2.34 -5.11 12.58
CA SER A 4 -2.00 -6.54 12.63
C SER A 4 -1.44 -7.12 11.33
N ARG A 5 -1.52 -6.41 10.20
CA ARG A 5 -1.10 -6.93 8.87
C ARG A 5 -0.34 -5.94 7.97
N TRP A 6 -0.25 -4.66 8.34
CA TRP A 6 0.21 -3.58 7.45
C TRP A 6 1.58 -2.98 7.77
N GLY A 7 2.33 -3.57 8.70
CA GLY A 7 3.69 -3.11 9.04
C GLY A 7 4.67 -3.10 7.86
N LEU A 8 4.28 -3.62 6.68
CA LEU A 8 5.05 -3.54 5.43
C LEU A 8 4.92 -2.20 4.68
N LEU A 9 3.91 -1.38 4.98
CA LEU A 9 3.73 -0.08 4.30
C LEU A 9 3.92 1.14 5.21
N THR A 10 4.05 0.96 6.53
CA THR A 10 4.20 2.06 7.49
C THR A 10 5.37 1.96 8.46
N SER A 11 6.27 0.98 8.35
CA SER A 11 7.40 0.84 9.30
C SER A 11 8.74 0.74 8.57
N VAL A 12 9.30 1.90 8.21
CA VAL A 12 10.75 2.07 8.35
C VAL A 12 10.93 2.52 9.80
N ALA A 13 11.52 1.68 10.64
CA ALA A 13 11.84 2.06 12.01
C ALA A 13 12.65 3.37 12.00
N ALA A 14 12.27 4.33 12.85
CA ALA A 14 13.00 5.58 13.03
C ALA A 14 14.35 5.30 13.69
N LEU A 15 15.43 5.49 12.93
CA LEU A 15 16.81 5.31 13.39
C LEU A 15 17.43 6.67 13.62
N GLU A 16 18.01 6.86 14.81
CA GLU A 16 18.79 8.04 15.18
C GLU A 16 20.25 7.65 15.42
N TYR A 17 21.18 8.30 14.72
CA TYR A 17 22.62 8.19 14.92
C TYR A 17 23.15 9.41 15.66
N SER A 18 23.96 9.23 16.71
CA SER A 18 24.61 10.33 17.41
C SER A 18 26.13 10.19 17.42
N PHE A 19 26.85 11.28 17.16
CA PHE A 19 28.32 11.33 17.14
C PHE A 19 28.80 12.76 17.35
N GLU A 20 29.85 12.97 18.16
CA GLU A 20 30.52 14.27 18.36
C GLU A 20 29.60 15.51 18.50
N GLY A 21 28.46 15.36 19.19
CA GLY A 21 27.47 16.43 19.39
C GLY A 21 26.41 16.55 18.29
N PHE A 22 26.52 15.78 17.20
CA PHE A 22 25.55 15.69 16.13
C PHE A 22 24.54 14.56 16.34
N ARG A 23 23.31 14.74 15.83
CA ARG A 23 22.27 13.69 15.78
C ARG A 23 21.66 13.61 14.39
N VAL A 24 21.75 12.47 13.71
CA VAL A 24 21.16 12.20 12.40
C VAL A 24 19.94 11.31 12.59
N LYS A 25 18.75 11.84 12.38
CA LYS A 25 17.50 11.06 12.39
C LYS A 25 17.13 10.68 10.96
N VAL A 26 17.26 9.41 10.61
CA VAL A 26 17.21 8.93 9.23
C VAL A 26 15.80 8.91 8.66
N ALA A 27 14.79 8.57 9.48
CA ALA A 27 13.40 8.53 9.02
C ALA A 27 12.81 9.94 8.84
N GLU A 28 13.24 10.87 9.67
CA GLU A 28 12.88 12.29 9.67
C GLU A 28 13.75 13.11 8.70
N ARG A 29 14.89 12.56 8.29
CA ARG A 29 15.93 13.21 7.47
C ARG A 29 16.49 14.50 8.10
N GLU A 30 16.63 14.48 9.43
CA GLU A 30 17.14 15.62 10.21
C GLU A 30 18.60 15.39 10.61
N LEU A 31 19.44 16.42 10.50
CA LEU A 31 20.79 16.47 11.08
C LEU A 31 20.80 17.58 12.13
N TRP A 32 21.13 17.27 13.38
CA TRP A 32 21.22 18.23 14.49
C TRP A 32 22.67 18.38 14.92
N CYS A 33 23.02 19.54 15.50
CA CYS A 33 24.23 19.79 16.27
C CYS A 33 23.81 20.41 17.61
N GLY A 34 23.96 19.67 18.71
CA GLY A 34 23.32 20.00 19.98
C GLY A 34 21.80 20.10 19.80
N ASP A 35 21.23 21.25 20.12
CA ASP A 35 19.80 21.56 19.95
C ASP A 35 19.50 22.38 18.68
N ALA A 36 20.48 22.57 17.79
CA ALA A 36 20.30 23.28 16.53
C ALA A 36 20.12 22.30 15.36
N LEU A 37 18.99 22.38 14.64
CA LEU A 37 18.76 21.63 13.40
C LEU A 37 19.57 22.25 12.25
N LEU A 38 20.42 21.43 11.62
CA LEU A 38 21.25 21.79 10.48
C LEU A 38 20.55 21.39 9.18
N SER A 39 20.10 22.40 8.44
CA SER A 39 19.45 22.21 7.14
C SER A 39 20.48 21.85 6.07
N VAL A 40 20.36 20.65 5.49
CA VAL A 40 21.22 20.13 4.42
C VAL A 40 20.38 19.62 3.25
N ASN A 41 20.84 19.82 2.02
CA ASN A 41 20.18 19.29 0.82
C ASN A 41 20.11 17.76 0.87
N ARG A 42 19.08 17.15 0.24
CA ARG A 42 18.87 15.70 0.19
C ARG A 42 20.14 14.90 -0.12
N TYR A 43 20.93 15.30 -1.12
CA TYR A 43 22.11 14.55 -1.53
C TYR A 43 23.25 14.66 -0.51
N ILE A 44 23.31 15.77 0.22
CA ILE A 44 24.25 15.96 1.33
C ILE A 44 23.83 15.08 2.50
N PHE A 45 22.55 15.11 2.87
CA PHE A 45 22.00 14.25 3.92
C PHE A 45 22.19 12.77 3.58
N ASP A 46 21.79 12.36 2.39
CA ASP A 46 21.89 10.98 1.93
C ASP A 46 23.35 10.54 1.86
N SER A 47 24.28 11.42 1.45
CA SER A 47 25.70 11.10 1.52
C SER A 47 26.18 10.91 2.97
N ILE A 48 25.76 11.77 3.91
CA ILE A 48 26.12 11.66 5.33
C ILE A 48 25.53 10.39 5.94
N ALA A 49 24.22 10.18 5.77
CA ALA A 49 23.50 9.01 6.28
C ALA A 49 24.08 7.73 5.69
N TYR A 50 24.31 7.68 4.38
CA TYR A 50 24.90 6.52 3.72
C TYR A 50 26.33 6.24 4.19
N LEU A 51 27.17 7.27 4.34
CA LEU A 51 28.54 7.09 4.87
C LEU A 51 28.55 6.65 6.33
N ILE A 52 27.64 7.16 7.17
CA ILE A 52 27.46 6.73 8.57
C ILE A 52 26.94 5.29 8.64
N GLU A 53 25.98 4.94 7.79
CA GLU A 53 25.41 3.59 7.69
C GLU A 53 26.47 2.55 7.30
N HIS A 54 27.43 2.94 6.46
CA HIS A 54 28.51 2.08 5.95
C HIS A 54 29.89 2.42 6.57
N ARG A 55 29.89 2.95 7.81
CA ARG A 55 31.10 3.46 8.49
C ARG A 55 32.21 2.43 8.75
N ASP A 56 31.87 1.15 8.70
CA ASP A 56 32.78 0.02 8.86
C ASP A 56 33.76 -0.13 7.67
N ARG A 57 33.45 0.44 6.51
CA ARG A 57 34.27 0.36 5.29
C ARG A 57 34.39 1.69 4.53
N ALA A 58 35.23 1.69 3.49
CA ALA A 58 35.22 2.78 2.52
C ALA A 58 34.11 2.52 1.49
N VAL A 59 33.41 3.58 1.10
CA VAL A 59 32.35 3.59 0.09
C VAL A 59 32.92 4.12 -1.22
N GLY A 60 32.73 3.37 -2.31
CA GLY A 60 33.20 3.75 -3.65
C GLY A 60 32.45 4.96 -4.22
N ARG A 61 33.07 5.71 -5.13
CA ARG A 61 32.41 6.87 -5.77
C ARG A 61 31.14 6.47 -6.52
N ASP A 62 31.20 5.46 -7.36
CA ASP A 62 30.06 4.99 -8.17
C ASP A 62 28.96 4.38 -7.31
N GLU A 63 29.35 3.72 -6.22
CA GLU A 63 28.43 3.18 -5.21
C GLU A 63 27.67 4.31 -4.50
N LEU A 64 28.39 5.33 -4.04
CA LEU A 64 27.77 6.48 -3.39
C LEU A 64 26.87 7.25 -4.36
N VAL A 65 27.26 7.35 -5.63
CA VAL A 65 26.42 7.94 -6.69
C VAL A 65 25.16 7.11 -6.94
N ALA A 66 25.28 5.79 -7.08
CA ALA A 66 24.14 4.91 -7.30
C ALA A 66 23.16 4.95 -6.11
N ALA A 67 23.68 4.96 -4.88
CA ALA A 67 22.87 4.95 -3.66
C ALA A 67 22.11 6.27 -3.45
N VAL A 68 22.75 7.41 -3.74
CA VAL A 68 22.19 8.73 -3.44
C VAL A 68 21.37 9.30 -4.62
N TRP A 69 21.64 8.87 -5.87
CA TRP A 69 20.96 9.36 -7.08
C TRP A 69 20.13 8.30 -7.82
N GLY A 70 20.23 7.03 -7.48
CA GLY A 70 19.27 5.98 -7.88
C GLY A 70 19.31 5.51 -9.34
N ARG A 71 19.89 6.26 -10.31
CA ARG A 71 20.16 5.84 -11.72
C ARG A 71 20.75 6.93 -12.65
N VAL A 72 21.30 8.04 -12.15
CA VAL A 72 21.81 9.16 -12.98
C VAL A 72 23.34 9.13 -13.06
N GLU A 73 23.92 9.37 -14.25
CA GLU A 73 25.37 9.62 -14.41
C GLU A 73 25.74 10.99 -13.79
N VAL A 74 26.29 10.98 -12.58
CA VAL A 74 26.75 12.19 -11.87
C VAL A 74 28.24 12.39 -12.13
N THR A 75 28.65 13.61 -12.50
CA THR A 75 30.07 13.93 -12.72
C THR A 75 30.85 13.97 -11.40
N ASP A 76 32.12 13.54 -11.44
CA ASP A 76 33.03 13.56 -10.28
C ASP A 76 33.10 14.93 -9.58
N GLY A 77 33.03 16.02 -10.34
CA GLY A 77 33.01 17.39 -9.81
C GLY A 77 31.80 17.67 -8.92
N HIS A 78 30.62 17.15 -9.29
CA HIS A 78 29.40 17.32 -8.50
C HIS A 78 29.42 16.47 -7.22
N LEU A 79 29.88 15.21 -7.30
CA LEU A 79 30.07 14.36 -6.11
C LEU A 79 31.05 15.00 -5.11
N ASN A 80 32.18 15.51 -5.60
CA ASN A 80 33.16 16.20 -4.75
C ASN A 80 32.56 17.44 -4.08
N GLN A 81 31.70 18.20 -4.79
CA GLN A 81 31.03 19.37 -4.23
C GLN A 81 30.02 18.99 -3.13
N ILE A 82 29.27 17.90 -3.31
CA ILE A 82 28.34 17.39 -2.30
C ILE A 82 29.09 16.95 -1.05
N ILE A 83 30.20 16.22 -1.18
CA ILE A 83 31.01 15.80 -0.03
C ILE A 83 31.70 16.97 0.66
N ALA A 84 32.15 17.97 -0.09
CA ALA A 84 32.70 19.20 0.49
C ALA A 84 31.65 19.99 1.29
N ARG A 85 30.38 19.94 0.89
CA ARG A 85 29.26 20.54 1.62
C ARG A 85 28.83 19.68 2.82
N ALA A 86 28.88 18.35 2.69
CA ALA A 86 28.65 17.41 3.80
C ALA A 86 29.64 17.62 4.94
N ARG A 87 30.94 17.75 4.61
CA ARG A 87 31.97 18.08 5.59
C ARG A 87 31.69 19.40 6.30
N ARG A 88 31.37 20.46 5.55
CA ARG A 88 31.01 21.76 6.12
C ARG A 88 29.80 21.71 7.04
N ALA A 89 28.78 20.92 6.70
CA ALA A 89 27.60 20.77 7.55
C ALA A 89 27.91 20.06 8.88
N LEU A 90 28.99 19.27 8.93
CA LEU A 90 29.39 18.52 10.12
C LEU A 90 30.58 19.18 10.85
N ASP A 91 30.88 20.44 10.54
CA ASP A 91 32.08 21.14 11.02
C ASP A 91 33.39 20.34 10.81
N ASP A 92 33.46 19.63 9.68
CA ASP A 92 34.61 18.88 9.20
C ASP A 92 35.29 19.62 8.02
N ASN A 93 36.58 19.42 7.83
CA ASN A 93 37.36 20.09 6.78
C ASN A 93 38.21 19.10 5.97
N ALA A 94 38.58 19.49 4.74
CA ALA A 94 39.30 18.61 3.80
C ALA A 94 40.77 18.31 4.17
N GLN A 95 41.38 19.08 5.06
CA GLN A 95 42.72 18.92 5.63
C GLN A 95 42.71 18.05 6.90
N THR A 96 41.73 18.23 7.80
CA THR A 96 41.62 17.52 9.09
C THR A 96 40.86 16.20 8.97
N GLN A 97 39.85 16.13 8.08
CA GLN A 97 39.05 14.95 7.74
C GLN A 97 38.64 14.10 8.95
N ARG A 98 38.06 14.75 9.97
CA ARG A 98 37.74 14.14 11.27
C ARG A 98 36.55 13.19 11.20
N LEU A 99 35.59 13.45 10.31
CA LEU A 99 34.36 12.67 10.20
C LEU A 99 34.30 11.90 8.88
N ILE A 100 34.56 12.58 7.76
CA ILE A 100 34.55 11.98 6.42
C ILE A 100 35.97 12.02 5.85
N ARG A 101 36.63 10.86 5.78
CA ARG A 101 37.96 10.68 5.17
C ARG A 101 37.85 10.40 3.67
N THR A 102 38.66 11.09 2.86
CA THR A 102 38.83 10.75 1.45
C THR A 102 39.82 9.61 1.32
N VAL A 103 39.44 8.56 0.58
CA VAL A 103 40.32 7.46 0.18
C VAL A 103 40.75 7.73 -1.27
N PRO A 104 42.00 8.16 -1.52
CA PRO A 104 42.45 8.55 -2.86
C PRO A 104 42.22 7.45 -3.89
N GLY A 105 41.64 7.80 -5.04
CA GLY A 105 41.37 6.87 -6.14
C GLY A 105 40.21 5.89 -5.91
N PHE A 106 39.52 5.93 -4.77
CA PHE A 106 38.44 4.99 -4.44
C PHE A 106 37.13 5.67 -4.03
N GLY A 107 37.15 6.57 -3.04
CA GLY A 107 35.91 7.17 -2.54
C GLY A 107 36.05 7.79 -1.14
N TYR A 108 35.09 7.51 -0.27
CA TYR A 108 34.94 8.18 1.03
C TYR A 108 34.66 7.20 2.15
N ARG A 109 35.10 7.52 3.38
CA ARG A 109 34.89 6.68 4.56
C ARG A 109 34.48 7.53 5.75
N TRP A 110 33.48 7.09 6.50
CA TRP A 110 33.20 7.64 7.81
C TRP A 110 34.19 7.08 8.85
N ILE A 111 34.75 7.93 9.70
CA ILE A 111 35.82 7.52 10.63
C ILE A 111 35.54 7.87 12.11
N SER A 112 34.44 8.54 12.41
CA SER A 112 34.03 8.81 13.80
C SER A 112 33.21 7.68 14.39
N GLU A 113 33.31 7.47 15.70
CA GLU A 113 32.41 6.60 16.45
C GLU A 113 30.97 7.14 16.41
N VAL A 114 29.99 6.24 16.29
CA VAL A 114 28.56 6.56 16.14
C VAL A 114 27.75 5.64 17.03
N ASP A 115 26.93 6.23 17.90
CA ASP A 115 25.91 5.53 18.68
C ASP A 115 24.59 5.49 17.90
N ALA A 116 23.98 4.31 17.73
CA ALA A 116 22.68 4.14 17.06
C ALA A 116 21.59 3.83 18.09
N ARG A 117 20.49 4.58 18.08
CA ARG A 117 19.33 4.37 18.96
C ARG A 117 18.05 4.23 18.13
N GLU A 118 17.20 3.28 18.51
CA GLU A 118 15.82 3.16 18.01
C GLU A 118 14.89 4.01 18.89
N THR A 119 14.13 4.92 18.28
CA THR A 119 13.19 5.76 19.02
C THR A 119 11.96 4.93 19.41
N LYS A 120 11.87 4.58 20.70
CA LYS A 120 10.63 4.06 21.30
C LYS A 120 9.63 5.20 21.46
N THR A 121 8.47 5.10 20.81
CA THR A 121 7.31 5.90 21.20
C THR A 121 6.88 5.44 22.59
N VAL A 122 7.02 6.32 23.58
CA VAL A 122 6.63 6.05 24.97
C VAL A 122 5.10 6.03 25.06
N GLU A 123 4.51 4.85 25.12
CA GLU A 123 3.21 4.62 25.78
C GLU A 123 3.43 4.66 27.30
N ASP A 124 3.34 5.84 27.91
CA ASP A 124 2.85 5.96 29.29
C ASP A 124 2.43 7.40 29.62
N ALA A 125 1.12 7.60 29.80
CA ALA A 125 0.53 8.65 30.62
C ALA A 125 -0.96 8.32 30.84
N THR A 126 -1.24 7.27 31.60
CA THR A 126 -2.58 7.10 32.21
C THR A 126 -2.78 8.19 33.28
N ALA A 127 -3.39 9.31 32.90
CA ALA A 127 -4.03 10.22 33.84
C ALA A 127 -5.56 10.03 33.76
N LYS A 128 -6.06 9.25 34.71
CA LYS A 128 -7.49 9.00 35.01
C LYS A 128 -8.29 10.32 35.10
N PRO A 129 -9.39 10.50 34.34
CA PRO A 129 -10.34 11.57 34.61
C PRO A 129 -11.27 11.16 35.77
N ALA A 130 -11.37 12.03 36.78
CA ALA A 130 -12.37 11.94 37.83
C ALA A 130 -13.76 12.35 37.30
N PRO A 131 -14.88 11.82 37.84
CA PRO A 131 -16.21 12.01 37.27
C PRO A 131 -16.81 13.37 37.66
N ALA A 132 -17.32 14.10 36.66
CA ALA A 132 -18.12 15.30 36.89
C ALA A 132 -19.51 14.94 37.39
N ALA A 133 -19.92 15.60 38.48
CA ALA A 133 -21.21 15.47 39.13
C ALA A 133 -22.33 16.16 38.33
N VAL A 134 -23.46 15.46 38.20
CA VAL A 134 -24.75 16.02 37.75
C VAL A 134 -25.66 16.09 38.98
N PRO A 135 -26.34 17.23 39.25
CA PRO A 135 -27.11 17.39 40.49
C PRO A 135 -28.47 16.69 40.45
N THR A 136 -28.85 16.16 41.62
CA THR A 136 -30.08 15.45 41.96
C THR A 136 -31.31 16.38 42.02
N PRO A 137 -32.53 15.91 41.67
CA PRO A 137 -33.80 16.64 41.80
C PRO A 137 -34.56 16.32 43.11
N SER A 138 -35.57 17.12 43.45
CA SER A 138 -36.59 16.87 44.51
C SER A 138 -37.86 17.72 44.23
N PRO A 139 -39.07 17.42 44.75
CA PRO A 139 -39.97 16.35 44.26
C PRO A 139 -41.47 16.76 44.13
N ALA A 140 -42.23 15.98 43.32
CA ALA A 140 -43.64 15.50 43.48
C ALA A 140 -44.82 16.51 43.69
N PRO A 141 -46.13 16.15 43.54
CA PRO A 141 -46.76 14.81 43.49
C PRO A 141 -47.82 14.57 42.36
N SER A 142 -47.97 13.32 41.89
CA SER A 142 -49.11 12.36 42.13
C SER A 142 -50.34 12.63 41.25
N GLU A 143 -51.01 11.69 40.58
CA GLU A 143 -51.53 10.34 40.90
C GLU A 143 -51.62 9.52 39.59
N ALA A 144 -51.12 8.28 39.47
CA ALA A 144 -51.73 6.97 39.82
C ALA A 144 -52.87 6.51 38.85
N PRO A 145 -53.16 5.19 38.71
CA PRO A 145 -52.25 4.03 38.66
C PRO A 145 -52.70 2.88 37.69
N VAL A 146 -51.84 1.83 37.59
CA VAL A 146 -52.21 0.38 37.60
C VAL A 146 -52.90 -0.19 36.34
N GLU A 147 -52.69 -1.42 35.82
CA GLU A 147 -51.87 -2.60 36.13
C GLU A 147 -51.91 -3.51 34.88
N SER A 148 -50.77 -4.08 34.48
CA SER A 148 -50.44 -5.52 34.52
C SER A 148 -50.98 -6.45 33.38
N ARG A 149 -50.00 -6.87 32.56
CA ARG A 149 -49.67 -8.21 31.97
C ARG A 149 -50.64 -9.39 32.26
N PRO A 150 -50.66 -10.52 31.48
CA PRO A 150 -49.50 -11.12 30.79
C PRO A 150 -49.73 -12.00 29.52
N SER A 151 -48.61 -12.33 28.86
CA SER A 151 -48.17 -13.65 28.32
C SER A 151 -49.09 -14.59 27.49
N LYS A 152 -48.56 -15.12 26.37
CA LYS A 152 -48.19 -16.55 26.10
C LYS A 152 -48.29 -16.91 24.60
N ASN A 153 -47.27 -17.60 24.08
CA ASN A 153 -47.35 -18.46 22.89
C ASN A 153 -48.26 -19.67 23.18
N PRO A 154 -48.81 -20.37 22.16
CA PRO A 154 -48.25 -21.70 21.86
C PRO A 154 -48.33 -22.23 20.39
N ALA A 155 -47.50 -23.26 20.19
CA ALA A 155 -47.40 -24.35 19.22
C ALA A 155 -48.56 -24.76 18.25
N GLY A 156 -48.17 -25.15 17.03
CA GLY A 156 -48.25 -26.54 16.49
C GLY A 156 -49.47 -27.02 15.68
N ARG A 157 -49.26 -27.46 14.41
CA ARG A 157 -49.58 -28.80 13.82
C ARG A 157 -49.65 -28.85 12.27
N ALA A 158 -48.71 -29.61 11.67
CA ALA A 158 -48.83 -30.76 10.76
C ALA A 158 -49.89 -30.89 9.61
N VAL A 159 -49.35 -31.15 8.39
CA VAL A 159 -49.69 -32.22 7.40
C VAL A 159 -50.75 -31.97 6.30
N ARG A 160 -50.28 -31.74 5.04
CA ARG A 160 -50.50 -32.55 3.80
C ARG A 160 -50.27 -31.72 2.52
N ALA A 161 -49.19 -31.98 1.76
CA ALA A 161 -49.10 -31.78 0.30
C ALA A 161 -47.73 -32.26 -0.25
N LYS A 162 -47.49 -33.58 -0.30
CA LYS A 162 -46.15 -34.15 -0.60
C LYS A 162 -45.79 -34.34 -2.09
N TRP A 163 -46.61 -33.93 -3.06
CA TRP A 163 -46.39 -34.33 -4.48
C TRP A 163 -46.18 -33.17 -5.47
N ARG A 164 -46.12 -31.90 -5.01
CA ARG A 164 -45.89 -30.73 -5.88
C ARG A 164 -44.45 -30.21 -5.88
N TRP A 165 -43.70 -30.44 -4.81
CA TRP A 165 -42.31 -29.95 -4.69
C TRP A 165 -41.30 -30.77 -5.50
N GLN A 166 -41.57 -32.04 -5.81
CA GLN A 166 -40.67 -32.86 -6.62
C GLN A 166 -40.59 -32.39 -8.08
N TYR A 167 -41.70 -31.94 -8.67
CA TYR A 167 -41.71 -31.37 -10.02
C TYR A 167 -41.13 -29.95 -10.05
N ALA A 168 -41.32 -29.16 -9.00
CA ALA A 168 -40.69 -27.83 -8.89
C ALA A 168 -39.17 -27.93 -8.70
N ALA A 169 -38.69 -28.88 -7.88
CA ALA A 169 -37.26 -29.14 -7.70
C ALA A 169 -36.61 -29.71 -8.96
N LEU A 170 -37.31 -30.58 -9.71
CA LEU A 170 -36.82 -31.11 -10.98
C LEU A 170 -36.80 -30.05 -12.08
N ALA A 171 -37.81 -29.17 -12.16
CA ALA A 171 -37.81 -28.04 -13.09
C ALA A 171 -36.70 -27.04 -12.77
N LEU A 172 -36.44 -26.78 -11.48
CA LEU A 172 -35.33 -25.94 -11.04
C LEU A 172 -33.97 -26.59 -11.34
N LEU A 173 -33.84 -27.92 -11.16
CA LEU A 173 -32.62 -28.65 -11.49
C LEU A 173 -32.36 -28.63 -13.00
N VAL A 174 -33.39 -28.82 -13.84
CA VAL A 174 -33.27 -28.73 -15.30
C VAL A 174 -32.95 -27.30 -15.73
N ALA A 175 -33.51 -26.28 -15.08
CA ALA A 175 -33.16 -24.89 -15.34
C ALA A 175 -31.71 -24.57 -14.93
N VAL A 176 -31.26 -25.05 -13.78
CA VAL A 176 -29.88 -24.86 -13.28
C VAL A 176 -28.88 -25.62 -14.14
N VAL A 177 -29.19 -26.86 -14.54
CA VAL A 177 -28.34 -27.65 -15.46
C VAL A 177 -28.37 -27.06 -16.87
N GLY A 178 -29.50 -26.49 -17.32
CA GLY A 178 -29.60 -25.75 -18.57
C GLY A 178 -28.74 -24.48 -18.57
N VAL A 179 -28.80 -23.68 -17.50
CA VAL A 179 -27.97 -22.49 -17.31
C VAL A 179 -26.49 -22.87 -17.20
N TRP A 180 -26.16 -23.97 -16.52
CA TRP A 180 -24.79 -24.46 -16.39
C TRP A 180 -24.23 -25.07 -17.69
N ALA A 181 -25.05 -25.77 -18.47
CA ALA A 181 -24.67 -26.33 -19.76
C ALA A 181 -24.49 -25.24 -20.83
N VAL A 182 -25.34 -24.20 -20.80
CA VAL A 182 -25.16 -23.00 -21.64
C VAL A 182 -23.92 -22.22 -21.19
N GLY A 183 -23.70 -22.06 -19.88
CA GLY A 183 -22.50 -21.41 -19.34
C GLY A 183 -21.20 -22.08 -19.77
N ARG A 184 -21.13 -23.42 -19.79
CA ARG A 184 -19.94 -24.16 -20.25
C ARG A 184 -19.70 -24.14 -21.75
N HIS A 185 -20.71 -23.83 -22.57
CA HIS A 185 -20.52 -23.66 -24.00
C HIS A 185 -19.99 -22.27 -24.40
N PHE A 186 -19.93 -21.32 -23.46
CA PHE A 186 -19.38 -19.99 -23.68
C PHE A 186 -17.93 -19.80 -23.18
N ASP A 187 -17.31 -20.80 -22.54
CA ASP A 187 -15.96 -20.68 -21.96
C ASP A 187 -14.78 -20.98 -22.92
N ASN A 188 -15.01 -21.15 -24.24
CA ASN A 188 -13.94 -21.40 -25.21
C ASN A 188 -14.01 -20.56 -26.50
N ALA A 189 -14.60 -19.36 -26.42
CA ALA A 189 -14.45 -18.36 -27.48
C ALA A 189 -13.80 -17.12 -26.89
N THR A 190 -12.54 -16.84 -27.29
CA THR A 190 -11.94 -15.51 -27.14
C THR A 190 -12.93 -14.48 -27.69
N PRO A 191 -13.45 -13.54 -26.88
CA PRO A 191 -14.39 -12.56 -27.37
C PRO A 191 -13.62 -11.60 -28.28
N THR A 192 -13.85 -11.72 -29.59
CA THR A 192 -13.64 -10.60 -30.51
C THR A 192 -14.79 -9.63 -30.26
N PRO A 193 -14.54 -8.39 -29.80
CA PRO A 193 -15.63 -7.45 -29.57
C PRO A 193 -16.24 -7.07 -30.92
N ALA A 194 -17.48 -7.46 -31.15
CA ALA A 194 -18.30 -6.92 -32.22
C ALA A 194 -18.66 -5.46 -31.87
N PRO A 195 -18.60 -4.53 -32.84
CA PRO A 195 -18.81 -3.11 -32.58
C PRO A 195 -20.27 -2.87 -32.16
N ALA A 196 -20.46 -2.40 -30.93
CA ALA A 196 -21.75 -1.94 -30.45
C ALA A 196 -22.22 -0.74 -31.28
N LYS A 197 -23.43 -0.83 -31.83
CA LYS A 197 -24.10 0.29 -32.48
C LYS A 197 -24.55 1.30 -31.41
N GLY A 198 -23.83 2.41 -31.35
CA GLY A 198 -24.35 3.77 -31.12
C GLY A 198 -25.31 3.98 -29.96
N THR A 199 -24.82 3.86 -28.72
CA THR A 199 -25.16 4.81 -27.65
C THR A 199 -24.08 5.90 -27.64
N PRO A 200 -24.38 7.18 -27.34
CA PRO A 200 -23.35 8.21 -27.25
C PRO A 200 -22.36 7.81 -26.16
N THR A 201 -21.11 7.61 -26.56
CA THR A 201 -20.03 7.00 -25.79
C THR A 201 -19.63 7.85 -24.58
N ALA A 202 -19.47 7.20 -23.44
CA ALA A 202 -19.04 7.78 -22.17
C ALA A 202 -17.50 7.88 -22.02
N ASP A 203 -16.75 7.89 -23.13
CA ASP A 203 -15.28 7.73 -23.20
C ASP A 203 -14.50 8.98 -23.71
N ASN A 204 -15.09 10.18 -23.62
CA ASN A 204 -14.46 11.41 -24.14
C ASN A 204 -13.47 12.08 -23.16
N ALA A 205 -12.42 11.38 -22.70
CA ALA A 205 -11.31 12.08 -22.03
C ALA A 205 -10.36 12.72 -23.08
N VAL A 206 -9.93 13.95 -22.83
CA VAL A 206 -8.95 14.68 -23.64
C VAL A 206 -7.57 14.52 -23.03
N ILE A 207 -6.60 14.14 -23.85
CA ILE A 207 -5.19 13.97 -23.46
C ILE A 207 -4.39 15.07 -24.14
N VAL A 208 -3.72 15.92 -23.36
CA VAL A 208 -2.78 16.91 -23.90
C VAL A 208 -1.37 16.39 -23.70
N LEU A 209 -0.63 16.22 -24.80
CA LEU A 209 0.74 15.71 -24.78
C LEU A 209 1.77 16.84 -24.58
N PRO A 210 2.99 16.51 -24.09
CA PRO A 210 4.10 17.45 -24.06
C PRO A 210 4.33 18.09 -25.43
N PHE A 211 4.64 19.38 -25.42
CA PHE A 211 4.85 20.14 -26.66
C PHE A 211 6.18 19.78 -27.30
N VAL A 212 6.20 19.70 -28.63
CA VAL A 212 7.46 19.71 -29.39
C VAL A 212 7.94 21.15 -29.49
N VAL A 213 9.06 21.47 -28.85
CA VAL A 213 9.62 22.83 -28.82
C VAL A 213 10.82 22.93 -29.76
N GLU A 214 10.67 23.69 -30.84
CA GLU A 214 11.74 24.05 -31.78
C GLU A 214 12.18 25.50 -31.50
N ALA A 215 12.89 25.69 -30.40
CA ALA A 215 13.37 26.98 -29.92
C ALA A 215 14.67 26.81 -29.10
N PRO A 216 15.38 27.89 -28.72
CA PRO A 216 16.58 27.82 -27.89
C PRO A 216 16.34 27.08 -26.56
N SER A 217 17.39 26.48 -25.98
CA SER A 217 17.32 25.65 -24.77
C SER A 217 16.69 26.34 -23.55
N GLU A 218 16.78 27.67 -23.45
CA GLU A 218 16.13 28.46 -22.39
C GLU A 218 14.59 28.35 -22.41
N SER A 219 14.01 27.91 -23.54
CA SER A 219 12.58 27.70 -23.72
C SER A 219 12.15 26.24 -23.54
N ALA A 220 13.04 25.34 -23.11
CA ALA A 220 12.73 23.92 -22.94
C ALA A 220 11.58 23.66 -21.96
N TRP A 221 11.40 24.53 -20.95
CA TRP A 221 10.30 24.45 -19.99
C TRP A 221 8.90 24.52 -20.66
N LEU A 222 8.79 25.11 -21.87
CA LEU A 222 7.51 25.21 -22.60
C LEU A 222 6.94 23.83 -22.96
N GLU A 223 7.78 22.80 -23.06
CA GLU A 223 7.34 21.44 -23.35
C GLU A 223 6.24 20.97 -22.39
N LEU A 224 6.52 21.08 -21.08
CA LEU A 224 5.57 20.72 -20.02
C LEU A 224 4.71 21.90 -19.57
N GLY A 225 5.26 23.12 -19.63
CA GLY A 225 4.57 24.34 -19.22
C GLY A 225 3.37 24.66 -20.11
N ALA A 226 3.53 24.60 -21.44
CA ALA A 226 2.44 24.85 -22.38
C ALA A 226 1.42 23.70 -22.38
N MET A 227 1.87 22.45 -22.25
CA MET A 227 0.99 21.28 -22.08
C MET A 227 0.03 21.49 -20.90
N ASP A 228 0.56 21.81 -19.72
CA ASP A 228 -0.23 21.97 -18.51
C ASP A 228 -1.19 23.17 -18.59
N LEU A 229 -0.75 24.27 -19.20
CA LEU A 229 -1.60 25.43 -19.44
C LEU A 229 -2.77 25.12 -20.39
N VAL A 230 -2.50 24.46 -21.52
CA VAL A 230 -3.56 24.07 -22.47
C VAL A 230 -4.51 23.09 -21.79
N ALA A 231 -3.99 22.10 -21.07
CA ALA A 231 -4.81 21.13 -20.34
C ALA A 231 -5.73 21.81 -19.32
N GLU A 232 -5.22 22.78 -18.57
CA GLU A 232 -6.02 23.56 -17.61
C GLU A 232 -7.10 24.39 -18.32
N ARG A 233 -6.75 25.06 -19.42
CA ARG A 233 -7.72 25.90 -20.14
C ARG A 233 -8.86 25.09 -20.75
N LEU A 234 -8.56 23.91 -21.29
CA LEU A 234 -9.56 22.95 -21.76
C LEU A 234 -10.45 22.45 -20.62
N ARG A 235 -9.87 22.20 -19.43
CA ARG A 235 -10.60 21.74 -18.24
C ARG A 235 -11.57 22.80 -17.71
N VAL A 236 -11.14 24.07 -17.64
CA VAL A 236 -12.00 25.20 -17.23
C VAL A 236 -13.16 25.39 -18.21
N ALA A 237 -12.97 25.07 -19.48
CA ALA A 237 -14.03 25.06 -20.49
C ALA A 237 -15.00 23.85 -20.39
N GLY A 238 -14.84 22.99 -19.37
CA GLY A 238 -15.75 21.87 -19.09
C GLY A 238 -15.37 20.54 -19.75
N LEU A 239 -14.23 20.45 -20.43
CA LEU A 239 -13.75 19.18 -21.00
C LEU A 239 -13.16 18.27 -19.90
N ARG A 240 -13.36 16.96 -20.03
CA ARG A 240 -12.72 15.95 -19.17
C ARG A 240 -11.26 15.77 -19.60
N VAL A 241 -10.34 16.53 -19.01
CA VAL A 241 -8.92 16.51 -19.40
C VAL A 241 -8.07 15.73 -18.41
N SER A 242 -7.34 14.72 -18.88
CA SER A 242 -6.41 13.94 -18.06
C SER A 242 -5.36 14.85 -17.40
N PRO A 243 -5.05 14.67 -16.11
CA PRO A 243 -4.05 15.52 -15.45
C PRO A 243 -2.66 15.39 -16.08
N SER A 244 -1.98 16.53 -16.26
CA SER A 244 -0.63 16.63 -16.83
C SER A 244 0.36 15.66 -16.18
N LYS A 245 0.34 15.56 -14.85
CA LYS A 245 1.19 14.62 -14.10
C LYS A 245 0.92 13.15 -14.46
N THR A 246 -0.33 12.78 -14.70
CA THR A 246 -0.73 11.42 -15.09
C THR A 246 -0.25 11.12 -16.52
N VAL A 247 -0.35 12.08 -17.44
CA VAL A 247 0.18 11.97 -18.81
C VAL A 247 1.71 11.79 -18.78
N VAL A 248 2.41 12.67 -18.07
CA VAL A 248 3.87 12.61 -17.92
C VAL A 248 4.30 11.28 -17.31
N THR A 249 3.60 10.79 -16.28
CA THR A 249 3.89 9.49 -15.66
C THR A 249 3.76 8.34 -16.67
N ALA A 250 2.74 8.36 -17.52
CA ALA A 250 2.56 7.34 -18.56
C ALA A 250 3.71 7.35 -19.59
N LEU A 251 4.19 8.53 -20.00
CA LEU A 251 5.29 8.69 -20.96
C LEU A 251 6.66 8.28 -20.38
N HIS A 252 6.86 8.37 -19.06
CA HIS A 252 8.11 7.95 -18.42
C HIS A 252 8.20 6.42 -18.26
N GLY A 253 7.07 5.71 -18.23
CA GLY A 253 6.99 4.26 -18.07
C GLY A 253 7.13 3.45 -19.37
N ALA A 254 7.00 4.10 -20.54
CA ALA A 254 7.06 3.50 -21.85
C ALA A 254 7.49 4.53 -22.91
N ASP A 255 8.29 4.14 -23.92
CA ASP A 255 8.58 4.99 -25.08
C ASP A 255 7.29 5.22 -25.89
N LEU A 256 6.63 6.33 -25.58
CA LEU A 256 5.37 6.79 -26.15
C LEU A 256 5.61 8.05 -26.99
N SER A 257 6.74 8.08 -27.71
CA SER A 257 7.03 9.09 -28.73
C SER A 257 5.86 9.27 -29.71
N VAL A 258 5.69 10.48 -30.23
CA VAL A 258 4.49 10.89 -30.97
C VAL A 258 4.55 10.35 -32.41
N ASP A 259 4.15 9.10 -32.60
CA ASP A 259 3.90 8.50 -33.92
C ASP A 259 2.54 7.80 -33.99
N ALA A 260 2.10 7.47 -35.21
CA ALA A 260 0.83 6.81 -35.45
C ALA A 260 0.72 5.43 -34.76
N ALA A 261 1.85 4.78 -34.43
CA ALA A 261 1.89 3.50 -33.75
C ALA A 261 1.64 3.65 -32.24
N ASN A 262 2.07 4.76 -31.64
CA ASN A 262 1.93 5.06 -30.21
C ASN A 262 0.58 5.70 -29.85
N TYR A 263 -0.16 6.28 -30.79
CA TYR A 263 -1.52 6.83 -30.57
C TYR A 263 -2.47 5.83 -29.89
N ALA A 264 -2.50 4.59 -30.40
CA ALA A 264 -3.34 3.53 -29.83
C ALA A 264 -2.89 3.12 -28.42
N ARG A 265 -1.58 3.19 -28.13
CA ARG A 265 -1.01 2.87 -26.81
C ARG A 265 -1.36 3.95 -25.78
N ILE A 266 -1.19 5.22 -26.14
CA ILE A 266 -1.56 6.38 -25.31
C ILE A 266 -3.04 6.30 -24.93
N ARG A 267 -3.91 6.02 -25.90
CA ARG A 267 -5.35 5.78 -25.64
C ARG A 267 -5.59 4.62 -24.68
N ASN A 268 -4.92 3.48 -24.86
CA ASN A 268 -5.15 2.32 -24.01
C ASN A 268 -4.74 2.59 -22.54
N VAL A 269 -3.66 3.34 -22.32
CA VAL A 269 -3.16 3.65 -20.96
C VAL A 269 -4.00 4.76 -20.30
N LEU A 270 -4.22 5.86 -21.00
CA LEU A 270 -4.85 7.08 -20.45
C LEU A 270 -6.37 7.12 -20.64
N GLY A 271 -6.93 6.31 -21.55
CA GLY A 271 -8.38 6.14 -21.74
C GLY A 271 -9.09 7.34 -22.39
N GLY A 272 -8.43 8.06 -23.30
CA GLY A 272 -8.98 9.24 -23.96
C GLY A 272 -9.12 9.10 -25.47
N ASP A 273 -10.24 9.60 -26.01
CA ASP A 273 -10.58 9.56 -27.42
C ASP A 273 -9.99 10.71 -28.24
N LEU A 274 -9.71 11.85 -27.61
CA LEU A 274 -9.14 13.05 -28.23
C LEU A 274 -7.72 13.29 -27.70
N ILE A 275 -6.72 13.23 -28.58
CA ILE A 275 -5.33 13.52 -28.24
C ILE A 275 -4.93 14.85 -28.87
N VAL A 276 -4.44 15.78 -28.05
CA VAL A 276 -3.96 17.11 -28.44
C VAL A 276 -2.44 17.11 -28.40
N GLN A 277 -1.82 17.32 -29.55
CA GLN A 277 -0.39 17.52 -29.71
C GLN A 277 -0.09 19.00 -29.95
N GLY A 278 0.79 19.58 -29.13
CA GLY A 278 1.28 20.94 -29.33
C GLY A 278 2.64 20.97 -30.01
N LYS A 279 2.87 21.97 -30.86
CA LYS A 279 4.17 22.35 -31.39
C LYS A 279 4.40 23.84 -31.18
N ALA A 280 5.53 24.20 -30.58
CA ALA A 280 5.94 25.59 -30.37
C ALA A 280 7.22 25.88 -31.17
N THR A 281 7.17 26.90 -32.01
CA THR A 281 8.30 27.36 -32.82
C THR A 281 8.56 28.85 -32.57
N ARG A 282 9.82 29.27 -32.63
CA ARG A 282 10.19 30.70 -32.52
C ARG A 282 10.99 31.14 -33.73
N ALA A 283 10.44 32.08 -34.50
CA ALA A 283 11.11 32.68 -35.65
C ALA A 283 11.02 34.21 -35.58
N GLU A 284 12.13 34.90 -35.81
CA GLU A 284 12.19 36.38 -35.86
C GLU A 284 11.58 37.09 -34.63
N GLY A 285 11.68 36.46 -33.44
CA GLY A 285 11.13 37.01 -32.20
C GLY A 285 9.64 36.78 -31.99
N VAL A 286 8.96 36.12 -32.92
CA VAL A 286 7.53 35.77 -32.84
C VAL A 286 7.39 34.26 -32.54
N TRP A 287 6.51 33.93 -31.60
CA TRP A 287 6.10 32.56 -31.31
C TRP A 287 4.98 32.15 -32.25
N SER A 288 5.08 30.95 -32.83
CA SER A 288 3.98 30.24 -33.46
C SER A 288 3.69 28.96 -32.67
N ILE A 289 2.44 28.81 -32.25
CA ILE A 289 1.95 27.63 -31.53
C ILE A 289 0.86 26.96 -32.35
N GLU A 290 1.14 25.74 -32.77
CA GLU A 290 0.21 24.85 -33.46
C GLU A 290 -0.35 23.83 -32.47
N LEU A 291 -1.67 23.67 -32.43
CA LEU A 291 -2.33 22.57 -31.72
C LEU A 291 -3.05 21.69 -32.74
N ALA A 292 -2.71 20.41 -32.74
CA ALA A 292 -3.39 19.38 -33.51
C ALA A 292 -4.17 18.47 -32.56
N ALA A 293 -5.49 18.41 -32.70
CA ALA A 293 -6.35 17.49 -31.97
C ALA A 293 -6.86 16.42 -32.92
N ALA A 294 -6.47 15.17 -32.66
CA ALA A 294 -6.90 14.01 -33.42
C ALA A 294 -7.84 13.16 -32.58
N ASN A 295 -8.82 12.52 -33.24
CA ASN A 295 -9.66 11.50 -32.64
C ASN A 295 -9.46 10.12 -33.29
N THR A 296 -10.03 9.09 -32.66
CA THR A 296 -9.99 7.70 -33.14
C THR A 296 -10.64 7.49 -34.52
N GLY A 297 -11.49 8.43 -34.97
CA GLY A 297 -12.11 8.43 -36.29
C GLY A 297 -11.28 9.10 -37.40
N GLY A 298 -10.07 9.58 -37.09
CA GLY A 298 -9.19 10.27 -38.05
C GLY A 298 -9.58 11.71 -38.33
N VAL A 299 -10.51 12.29 -37.57
CA VAL A 299 -10.83 13.72 -37.67
C VAL A 299 -9.76 14.49 -36.91
N GLU A 300 -8.88 15.14 -37.67
CA GLU A 300 -7.85 16.03 -37.14
C GLU A 300 -8.32 17.48 -37.28
N ARG A 301 -8.34 18.21 -36.16
CA ARG A 301 -8.50 19.67 -36.16
C ARG A 301 -7.17 20.31 -35.82
N ARG A 302 -6.72 21.24 -36.66
CA ARG A 302 -5.51 22.02 -36.43
C ARG A 302 -5.84 23.49 -36.29
N VAL A 303 -5.22 24.12 -35.32
CA VAL A 303 -5.29 25.56 -35.10
C VAL A 303 -3.88 26.10 -34.86
N GLU A 304 -3.64 27.33 -35.28
CA GLU A 304 -2.37 28.02 -35.10
C GLU A 304 -2.62 29.41 -34.54
N ALA A 305 -1.84 29.81 -33.53
CA ALA A 305 -1.78 31.17 -33.03
C ALA A 305 -0.35 31.71 -33.12
N ARG A 306 -0.22 33.02 -33.36
CA ARG A 306 1.07 33.72 -33.41
C ARG A 306 1.08 34.94 -32.50
N GLY A 307 2.20 35.18 -31.81
CA GLY A 307 2.31 36.31 -30.89
C GLY A 307 3.73 36.52 -30.34
N ALA A 308 3.94 37.63 -29.64
CA ALA A 308 5.24 37.96 -29.04
C ALA A 308 5.54 37.17 -27.75
N ASP A 309 4.50 36.72 -27.04
CA ASP A 309 4.56 36.04 -25.75
C ASP A 309 4.09 34.58 -25.89
N ALA A 310 4.90 33.63 -25.43
CA ALA A 310 4.62 32.20 -25.60
C ALA A 310 3.36 31.76 -24.85
N ILE A 311 3.15 32.25 -23.63
CA ILE A 311 2.01 31.88 -22.78
C ILE A 311 0.70 32.42 -23.35
N LYS A 312 0.67 33.70 -23.76
CA LYS A 312 -0.51 34.31 -24.40
C LYS A 312 -0.83 33.61 -25.72
N THR A 313 0.20 33.27 -26.49
CA THR A 313 0.03 32.56 -27.76
C THR A 313 -0.50 31.14 -27.53
N ALA A 314 -0.05 30.45 -26.47
CA ALA A 314 -0.53 29.10 -26.13
C ALA A 314 -2.01 29.13 -25.70
N ARG A 315 -2.41 30.14 -24.92
CA ARG A 315 -3.81 30.35 -24.54
C ARG A 315 -4.69 30.63 -25.75
N ALA A 316 -4.24 31.53 -26.63
CA ALA A 316 -4.96 31.85 -27.86
C ALA A 316 -5.13 30.61 -28.75
N ALA A 317 -4.09 29.77 -28.87
CA ALA A 317 -4.21 28.50 -29.59
C ALA A 317 -5.23 27.55 -28.93
N ALA A 318 -5.25 27.45 -27.60
CA ALA A 318 -6.23 26.65 -26.87
C ALA A 318 -7.67 27.17 -27.07
N ASP A 319 -7.88 28.48 -27.08
CA ASP A 319 -9.20 29.08 -27.34
C ASP A 319 -9.69 28.81 -28.75
N LEU A 320 -8.79 28.90 -29.74
CA LEU A 320 -9.08 28.50 -31.11
C LEU A 320 -9.45 27.02 -31.19
N LEU A 321 -8.77 26.16 -30.43
CA LEU A 321 -9.06 24.73 -30.38
C LEU A 321 -10.44 24.45 -29.73
N LEU A 322 -10.76 25.16 -28.65
CA LEU A 322 -12.08 25.08 -28.00
C LEU A 322 -13.19 25.48 -28.98
N ALA A 323 -13.05 26.64 -29.62
CA ALA A 323 -13.99 27.10 -30.63
C ALA A 323 -14.10 26.09 -31.80
N ALA A 324 -12.98 25.57 -32.27
CA ALA A 324 -12.96 24.56 -33.33
C ALA A 324 -13.62 23.24 -32.90
N THR A 325 -13.63 22.90 -31.61
CA THR A 325 -14.26 21.68 -31.08
C THR A 325 -15.69 21.91 -30.56
N GLY A 326 -16.23 23.12 -30.71
CA GLY A 326 -17.60 23.46 -30.33
C GLY A 326 -17.78 23.83 -28.86
N HIS A 327 -16.70 24.19 -28.15
CA HIS A 327 -16.71 24.61 -26.76
C HIS A 327 -16.45 26.13 -26.66
N GLU A 328 -17.06 26.77 -25.68
CA GLU A 328 -16.88 28.20 -25.44
C GLU A 328 -15.56 28.45 -24.69
N PRO A 329 -14.69 29.36 -25.16
CA PRO A 329 -13.48 29.74 -24.45
C PRO A 329 -13.80 30.38 -23.09
N PRO A 330 -13.02 30.10 -22.03
CA PRO A 330 -13.26 30.70 -20.73
C PRO A 330 -13.02 32.23 -20.75
N HIS A 331 -13.95 33.00 -20.17
CA HIS A 331 -13.84 34.46 -20.05
C HIS A 331 -12.75 34.88 -19.04
N GLU A 332 -11.88 35.83 -19.41
CA GLU A 332 -10.87 36.38 -18.51
C GLU A 332 -11.38 37.62 -17.74
N GLU A 333 -11.36 37.55 -16.40
CA GLU A 333 -11.50 38.73 -15.55
C GLU A 333 -10.13 39.42 -15.37
N ASN A 334 -9.90 40.46 -16.19
CA ASN A 334 -8.94 41.56 -15.99
C ASN A 334 -7.42 41.23 -16.11
N PRO A 335 -6.78 41.41 -17.29
CA PRO A 335 -5.34 41.20 -17.47
C PRO A 335 -4.54 42.51 -17.29
N ALA A 336 -3.89 42.66 -16.13
CA ALA A 336 -2.82 43.65 -15.94
C ALA A 336 -1.47 43.09 -16.42
N ALA A 337 -0.60 43.91 -17.00
CA ALA A 337 0.68 43.44 -17.54
C ALA A 337 1.62 42.81 -16.48
N ASP A 338 1.60 43.30 -15.23
CA ASP A 338 2.43 42.78 -14.13
C ASP A 338 2.00 41.39 -13.62
N THR A 339 0.71 41.03 -13.78
CA THR A 339 0.22 39.71 -13.39
C THR A 339 0.60 38.62 -14.40
N ASP A 340 0.86 38.99 -15.66
CA ASP A 340 1.24 38.04 -16.70
C ASP A 340 2.66 37.49 -16.53
N ALA A 341 3.64 38.34 -16.20
CA ALA A 341 5.02 37.91 -15.93
C ALA A 341 5.10 36.99 -14.69
N THR A 342 4.30 37.26 -13.67
CA THR A 342 4.22 36.41 -12.47
C THR A 342 3.58 35.06 -12.78
N ARG A 343 2.50 35.04 -13.57
CA ARG A 343 1.87 33.79 -14.04
C ARG A 343 2.83 32.95 -14.88
N GLU A 344 3.62 33.57 -15.75
CA GLU A 344 4.64 32.86 -16.54
C GLU A 344 5.65 32.15 -15.63
N ARG A 345 6.19 32.84 -14.62
CA ARG A 345 7.12 32.22 -13.65
C ARG A 345 6.47 31.10 -12.85
N LEU A 346 5.21 31.24 -12.44
CA LEU A 346 4.47 30.15 -11.80
C LEU A 346 4.33 28.93 -12.73
N GLN A 347 4.13 29.15 -14.03
CA GLN A 347 4.06 28.09 -15.03
C GLN A 347 5.43 27.42 -15.23
N GLN A 348 6.52 28.19 -15.27
CA GLN A 348 7.89 27.67 -15.34
C GLN A 348 8.21 26.79 -14.12
N ALA A 349 7.85 27.23 -12.92
CA ALA A 349 8.02 26.45 -11.70
C ALA A 349 7.21 25.15 -11.73
N GLN A 350 5.99 25.17 -12.29
CA GLN A 350 5.17 23.98 -12.46
C GLN A 350 5.78 23.00 -13.46
N ALA A 351 6.29 23.49 -14.59
CA ALA A 351 6.98 22.68 -15.59
C ALA A 351 8.21 21.97 -14.98
N ALA A 352 9.04 22.71 -14.24
CA ALA A 352 10.16 22.14 -13.49
C ALA A 352 9.69 21.09 -12.46
N SER A 353 8.56 21.34 -11.79
CA SER A 353 7.97 20.38 -10.83
C SER A 353 7.45 19.09 -11.48
N LEU A 354 6.94 19.18 -12.72
CA LEU A 354 6.50 18.04 -13.55
C LEU A 354 7.70 17.25 -14.09
N ALA A 355 8.79 17.94 -14.47
CA ALA A 355 10.08 17.34 -14.84
C ALA A 355 10.86 16.75 -13.64
N ASN A 356 10.30 16.86 -12.42
CA ASN A 356 10.93 16.43 -11.17
C ASN A 356 12.24 17.20 -10.83
N GLU A 357 12.39 18.42 -11.34
CA GLU A 357 13.49 19.35 -11.08
C GLU A 357 13.16 20.27 -9.89
N LEU A 358 13.03 19.69 -8.70
CA LEU A 358 12.51 20.39 -7.52
C LEU A 358 13.34 21.61 -7.10
N ASP A 359 14.66 21.57 -7.27
CA ASP A 359 15.55 22.69 -6.92
C ASP A 359 15.40 23.86 -7.90
N LEU A 360 15.22 23.57 -9.19
CA LEU A 360 14.92 24.59 -10.20
C LEU A 360 13.56 25.23 -9.92
N ALA A 361 12.52 24.41 -9.69
CA ALA A 361 11.19 24.89 -9.33
C ALA A 361 11.22 25.81 -8.11
N ARG A 362 11.95 25.43 -7.05
CA ARG A 362 12.12 26.24 -5.84
C ARG A 362 12.81 27.59 -6.15
N SER A 363 13.87 27.57 -6.95
CA SER A 363 14.59 28.80 -7.32
C SER A 363 13.72 29.79 -8.10
N ILE A 364 12.86 29.29 -9.00
CA ILE A 364 11.93 30.11 -9.78
C ILE A 364 10.88 30.73 -8.85
N LEU A 365 10.31 29.94 -7.93
CA LEU A 365 9.31 30.43 -6.97
C LEU A 365 9.87 31.52 -6.05
N HIS A 366 11.10 31.37 -5.53
CA HIS A 366 11.72 32.41 -4.69
C HIS A 366 11.99 33.73 -5.42
N ALA A 367 12.06 33.73 -6.76
CA ALA A 367 12.22 34.94 -7.56
C ALA A 367 10.89 35.71 -7.75
N ILE A 368 9.76 35.11 -7.37
CA ILE A 368 8.43 35.74 -7.46
C ILE A 368 8.19 36.57 -6.19
N PRO A 369 7.74 37.84 -6.30
CA PRO A 369 7.37 38.63 -5.13
C PRO A 369 6.25 37.98 -4.31
N ASP A 370 6.44 37.85 -2.99
CA ASP A 370 5.42 37.38 -2.05
C ASP A 370 4.42 38.51 -1.75
N ALA A 371 3.59 38.83 -2.74
CA ALA A 371 2.57 39.87 -2.66
C ALA A 371 1.22 39.38 -3.21
N PRO A 372 0.09 39.91 -2.71
CA PRO A 372 -1.23 39.65 -3.31
C PRO A 372 -1.24 40.01 -4.80
N PRO A 373 -1.97 39.25 -5.65
CA PRO A 373 -2.91 38.18 -5.29
C PRO A 373 -2.30 36.76 -5.22
N PHE A 374 -1.02 36.56 -5.56
CA PHE A 374 -0.43 35.21 -5.72
C PHE A 374 0.25 34.64 -4.47
N ALA A 375 0.38 35.44 -3.40
CA ALA A 375 1.05 35.04 -2.17
C ALA A 375 0.57 33.68 -1.59
N PRO A 376 -0.74 33.38 -1.48
CA PRO A 376 -1.19 32.08 -0.95
C PRO A 376 -0.75 30.88 -1.81
N GLU A 377 -0.87 30.98 -3.14
CA GLU A 377 -0.45 29.91 -4.06
C GLU A 377 1.07 29.72 -4.04
N LEU A 378 1.84 30.82 -4.02
CA LEU A 378 3.29 30.78 -3.95
C LEU A 378 3.77 30.04 -2.68
N ARG A 379 3.23 30.44 -1.52
CA ARG A 379 3.55 29.84 -0.22
C ARG A 379 3.16 28.37 -0.17
N PHE A 380 1.99 28.00 -0.70
CA PHE A 380 1.55 26.62 -0.80
C PHE A 380 2.52 25.77 -1.66
N ARG A 381 2.87 26.24 -2.87
CA ARG A 381 3.78 25.51 -3.78
C ARG A 381 5.17 25.29 -3.18
N LEU A 382 5.71 26.28 -2.48
CA LEU A 382 6.99 26.13 -1.77
C LEU A 382 6.88 25.04 -0.68
N ALA A 383 5.80 25.05 0.10
CA ALA A 383 5.57 24.01 1.11
C ALA A 383 5.38 22.62 0.49
N GLU A 384 4.69 22.52 -0.65
CA GLU A 384 4.55 21.27 -1.40
C GLU A 384 5.90 20.75 -1.92
N LEU A 385 6.76 21.64 -2.45
CA LEU A 385 8.11 21.27 -2.88
C LEU A 385 8.95 20.76 -1.71
N ASP A 386 8.86 21.39 -0.54
CA ASP A 386 9.56 20.93 0.66
C ASP A 386 9.05 19.57 1.13
N PHE A 387 7.73 19.34 1.08
CA PHE A 387 7.16 18.03 1.35
C PHE A 387 7.64 16.96 0.36
N ARG A 388 7.66 17.29 -0.94
CA ARG A 388 8.16 16.40 -2.01
C ARG A 388 9.66 16.13 -1.90
N ALA A 389 10.44 17.11 -1.45
CA ALA A 389 11.87 16.99 -1.21
C ALA A 389 12.20 16.22 0.09
N GLY A 390 11.18 15.92 0.91
CA GLY A 390 11.33 15.24 2.20
C GLY A 390 11.69 16.17 3.36
N HIS A 391 11.67 17.49 3.18
CA HIS A 391 11.88 18.48 4.22
C HIS A 391 10.59 18.72 5.02
N TYR A 392 10.13 17.68 5.72
CA TYR A 392 8.80 17.65 6.34
C TYR A 392 8.57 18.73 7.39
N ASP A 393 9.60 19.13 8.15
CA ASP A 393 9.47 20.19 9.14
C ASP A 393 9.36 21.58 8.51
N GLN A 394 10.14 21.83 7.46
CA GLN A 394 10.02 23.08 6.68
C GLN A 394 8.63 23.17 6.05
N ALA A 395 8.15 22.07 5.48
CA ALA A 395 6.78 21.98 4.96
C ALA A 395 5.74 22.21 6.06
N ALA A 396 5.92 21.64 7.25
CA ALA A 396 5.02 21.83 8.38
C ALA A 396 4.97 23.30 8.84
N GLU A 397 6.13 23.93 9.00
CA GLU A 397 6.23 25.35 9.39
C GLU A 397 5.60 26.26 8.33
N ALA A 398 5.88 26.00 7.05
CA ALA A 398 5.32 26.78 5.94
C ALA A 398 3.79 26.65 5.87
N VAL A 399 3.27 25.44 6.07
CA VAL A 399 1.82 25.18 6.08
C VAL A 399 1.14 25.83 7.28
N GLU A 400 1.73 25.79 8.48
CA GLU A 400 1.19 26.47 9.65
C GLU A 400 1.11 27.99 9.44
N LYS A 401 2.18 28.58 8.90
CA LYS A 401 2.20 30.01 8.54
C LYS A 401 1.11 30.36 7.53
N LEU A 402 0.91 29.51 6.52
CA LEU A 402 -0.13 29.70 5.51
C LEU A 402 -1.54 29.61 6.13
N LEU A 403 -1.79 28.63 7.00
CA LEU A 403 -3.10 28.45 7.63
C LEU A 403 -3.44 29.51 8.68
N ALA A 404 -2.42 30.17 9.24
CA ALA A 404 -2.55 31.30 10.16
C ALA A 404 -2.84 32.64 9.45
N ASP A 405 -2.69 32.71 8.12
CA ASP A 405 -2.97 33.94 7.37
C ASP A 405 -4.48 34.25 7.38
N PRO A 406 -4.91 35.38 7.98
CA PRO A 406 -6.33 35.72 8.08
C PRO A 406 -6.95 36.11 6.74
N SER A 407 -6.15 36.35 5.70
CA SER A 407 -6.65 36.65 4.35
C SER A 407 -7.21 35.43 3.62
N LEU A 408 -6.87 34.21 4.08
CA LEU A 408 -7.38 32.96 3.52
C LEU A 408 -8.77 32.64 4.08
N ALA A 409 -9.80 32.84 3.25
CA ALA A 409 -11.17 32.51 3.60
C ALA A 409 -11.32 31.02 3.98
N PRO A 410 -12.28 30.66 4.85
CA PRO A 410 -12.48 29.27 5.27
C PRO A 410 -12.69 28.27 4.12
N ASN A 411 -13.30 28.73 3.03
CA ASN A 411 -13.61 27.92 1.84
C ASN A 411 -12.63 28.15 0.68
N ASP A 412 -11.47 28.75 0.95
CA ASP A 412 -10.45 28.97 -0.07
C ASP A 412 -9.76 27.66 -0.47
N VAL A 413 -9.53 27.46 -1.78
CA VAL A 413 -8.89 26.25 -2.32
C VAL A 413 -7.48 26.06 -1.76
N HIS A 414 -6.69 27.12 -1.61
CA HIS A 414 -5.33 27.04 -1.06
C HIS A 414 -5.35 26.66 0.42
N ARG A 415 -6.37 27.12 1.17
CA ARG A 415 -6.60 26.67 2.55
C ARG A 415 -6.90 25.18 2.58
N GLY A 416 -7.77 24.70 1.70
CA GLY A 416 -8.08 23.28 1.54
C GLY A 416 -6.83 22.44 1.23
N ARG A 417 -6.02 22.86 0.26
CA ARG A 417 -4.75 22.21 -0.11
C ARG A 417 -3.74 22.19 1.03
N ALA A 418 -3.59 23.29 1.75
CA ALA A 418 -2.72 23.39 2.91
C ALA A 418 -3.16 22.45 4.05
N LEU A 419 -4.46 22.32 4.29
CA LEU A 419 -5.02 21.36 5.25
C LEU A 419 -4.75 19.90 4.82
N ILE A 420 -4.86 19.57 3.53
CA ILE A 420 -4.47 18.23 3.03
C ILE A 420 -2.99 17.99 3.34
N LEU A 421 -2.11 18.96 3.07
CA LEU A 421 -0.68 18.82 3.28
C LEU A 421 -0.32 18.64 4.76
N ARG A 422 -0.92 19.42 5.67
CA ARG A 422 -0.76 19.24 7.12
C ARG A 422 -1.31 17.90 7.59
N GLY A 423 -2.48 17.50 7.10
CA GLY A 423 -3.05 16.19 7.38
C GLY A 423 -2.12 15.06 6.97
N ASN A 424 -1.47 15.15 5.80
CA ASN A 424 -0.48 14.18 5.34
C ASN A 424 0.77 14.14 6.25
N LEU A 425 1.26 15.31 6.71
CA LEU A 425 2.37 15.39 7.67
C LEU A 425 2.01 14.73 9.00
N ASN A 426 0.81 15.00 9.53
CA ASN A 426 0.30 14.37 10.75
C ASN A 426 0.11 12.85 10.57
N PHE A 427 -0.41 12.40 9.43
CA PHE A 427 -0.54 10.99 9.09
C PHE A 427 0.84 10.29 9.08
N ARG A 428 1.86 10.90 8.46
CA ARG A 428 3.23 10.34 8.44
C ARG A 428 3.82 10.24 9.85
N ARG A 429 3.51 11.18 10.74
CA ARG A 429 3.90 11.15 12.16
C ARG A 429 3.05 10.18 13.00
N SER A 430 2.15 9.40 12.38
CA SER A 430 1.18 8.51 13.03
C SER A 430 0.22 9.23 13.99
N ASP A 431 0.08 10.56 13.89
CA ASP A 431 -0.91 11.34 14.64
C ASP A 431 -2.23 11.37 13.86
N PHE A 432 -2.91 10.22 13.85
CA PHE A 432 -4.15 10.03 13.10
C PHE A 432 -5.29 10.92 13.59
N SER A 433 -5.28 11.34 14.86
CA SER A 433 -6.28 12.23 15.46
C SER A 433 -6.18 13.66 14.91
N LYS A 434 -4.96 14.21 14.80
CA LYS A 434 -4.78 15.50 14.12
C LYS A 434 -5.01 15.38 12.62
N ALA A 435 -4.54 14.29 11.99
CA ALA A 435 -4.73 14.07 10.57
C ALA A 435 -6.22 14.06 10.18
N ILE A 436 -7.08 13.35 10.93
CA ILE A 436 -8.51 13.32 10.61
C ILE A 436 -9.18 14.69 10.78
N THR A 437 -8.74 15.49 11.75
CA THR A 437 -9.23 16.85 11.97
C THR A 437 -8.90 17.73 10.78
N ASP A 438 -7.67 17.68 10.30
CA ASP A 438 -7.22 18.42 9.12
C ASP A 438 -7.96 17.99 7.86
N PHE A 439 -8.10 16.68 7.62
CA PHE A 439 -8.82 16.18 6.44
C PHE A 439 -10.32 16.50 6.49
N ASN A 440 -10.95 16.53 7.67
CA ASN A 440 -12.32 17.01 7.81
C ASN A 440 -12.45 18.48 7.40
N ALA A 441 -11.55 19.33 7.89
CA ALA A 441 -11.53 20.75 7.54
C ALA A 441 -11.22 20.96 6.04
N ALA A 442 -10.32 20.16 5.46
CA ALA A 442 -10.01 20.21 4.04
C ALA A 442 -11.22 19.87 3.16
N VAL A 443 -11.96 18.80 3.50
CA VAL A 443 -13.19 18.43 2.79
C VAL A 443 -14.19 19.57 2.86
N THR A 444 -14.43 20.16 4.04
CA THR A 444 -15.36 21.29 4.18
C THR A 444 -14.94 22.49 3.33
N ALA A 445 -13.64 22.81 3.28
CA ALA A 445 -13.14 23.94 2.49
C ALA A 445 -13.29 23.72 0.97
N LEU A 446 -13.18 22.46 0.52
CA LEU A 446 -13.16 22.08 -0.90
C LEU A 446 -14.52 21.63 -1.44
N ASP A 447 -15.51 21.41 -0.56
CA ASP A 447 -16.89 21.00 -0.93
C ASP A 447 -17.73 22.17 -1.46
N THR A 448 -17.09 23.07 -2.22
CA THR A 448 -17.72 24.20 -2.92
C THR A 448 -17.92 23.93 -4.42
N GLY A 449 -17.30 22.85 -4.93
CA GLY A 449 -17.29 22.50 -6.35
C GLY A 449 -16.15 23.14 -7.16
N ALA A 450 -15.39 24.08 -6.58
CA ALA A 450 -14.33 24.80 -7.29
C ALA A 450 -13.09 23.95 -7.59
N ALA A 451 -12.82 22.92 -6.78
CA ALA A 451 -11.60 22.10 -6.87
C ALA A 451 -11.89 20.60 -6.65
N PRO A 452 -12.58 19.93 -7.60
CA PRO A 452 -13.03 18.54 -7.44
C PRO A 452 -11.88 17.54 -7.30
N LEU A 453 -10.73 17.80 -7.92
CA LEU A 453 -9.53 16.97 -7.78
C LEU A 453 -8.90 17.10 -6.38
N ASP A 454 -8.77 18.31 -5.85
CA ASP A 454 -8.27 18.52 -4.49
C ASP A 454 -9.22 17.87 -3.46
N LEU A 455 -10.54 17.98 -3.67
CA LEU A 455 -11.55 17.31 -2.83
C LEU A 455 -11.41 15.78 -2.89
N CYS A 456 -11.16 15.22 -4.08
CA CYS A 456 -10.92 13.80 -4.25
C CYS A 456 -9.68 13.33 -3.45
N ASP A 457 -8.60 14.11 -3.46
CA ASP A 457 -7.39 13.81 -2.71
C ASP A 457 -7.64 13.90 -1.19
N ALA A 458 -8.37 14.93 -0.72
CA ALA A 458 -8.78 15.06 0.67
C ALA A 458 -9.61 13.86 1.15
N LEU A 459 -10.62 13.44 0.37
CA LEU A 459 -11.47 12.28 0.68
C LEU A 459 -10.66 10.98 0.71
N THR A 460 -9.76 10.78 -0.24
CA THR A 460 -8.92 9.56 -0.28
C THR A 460 -8.03 9.48 0.96
N ARG A 461 -7.40 10.60 1.35
CA ARG A 461 -6.56 10.67 2.55
C ARG A 461 -7.37 10.53 3.84
N ARG A 462 -8.56 11.13 3.89
CA ARG A 462 -9.49 10.98 5.02
C ARG A 462 -9.94 9.53 5.18
N GLY A 463 -10.30 8.87 4.08
CA GLY A 463 -10.69 7.47 4.05
C GLY A 463 -9.59 6.57 4.63
N LEU A 464 -8.35 6.76 4.18
CA LEU A 464 -7.19 6.03 4.72
C LEU A 464 -6.99 6.27 6.23
N THR A 465 -7.17 7.51 6.68
CA THR A 465 -7.05 7.89 8.10
C THR A 465 -8.17 7.28 8.94
N ARG A 466 -9.41 7.24 8.41
CA ARG A 466 -10.54 6.58 9.06
C ARG A 466 -10.32 5.07 9.21
N VAL A 467 -9.67 4.41 8.25
CA VAL A 467 -9.25 3.01 8.41
C VAL A 467 -8.31 2.85 9.61
N ALA A 468 -7.32 3.74 9.75
CA ALA A 468 -6.39 3.71 10.90
C ALA A 468 -7.08 4.00 12.24
N LEU A 469 -8.17 4.78 12.23
CA LEU A 469 -9.00 5.13 13.40
C LEU A 469 -10.17 4.15 13.64
N GLU A 470 -10.22 3.02 12.93
CA GLU A 470 -11.27 2.00 13.09
C GLU A 470 -12.68 2.46 12.73
N ASP A 471 -12.80 3.39 11.77
CA ASP A 471 -14.06 3.83 11.15
C ASP A 471 -14.17 3.32 9.69
N PRO A 472 -14.45 2.03 9.48
CA PRO A 472 -14.49 1.43 8.14
C PRO A 472 -15.67 1.91 7.29
N ASP A 473 -16.78 2.31 7.91
CA ASP A 473 -17.97 2.74 7.18
C ASP A 473 -17.81 4.19 6.69
N GLY A 474 -17.23 5.08 7.52
CA GLY A 474 -16.82 6.41 7.08
C GLY A 474 -15.72 6.36 6.01
N ALA A 475 -14.78 5.40 6.09
CA ALA A 475 -13.78 5.19 5.04
C ALA A 475 -14.41 4.76 3.71
N LEU A 476 -15.39 3.84 3.75
CA LEU A 476 -16.09 3.36 2.57
C LEU A 476 -16.85 4.49 1.85
N ALA A 477 -17.53 5.36 2.61
CA ALA A 477 -18.23 6.52 2.08
C ALA A 477 -17.26 7.51 1.38
N ASP A 478 -16.12 7.76 2.01
CA ASP A 478 -15.09 8.65 1.44
C ASP A 478 -14.52 8.11 0.15
N TYR A 479 -14.14 6.82 0.10
CA TYR A 479 -13.63 6.21 -1.12
C TYR A 479 -14.68 6.16 -2.23
N GLY A 480 -15.96 5.92 -1.90
CA GLY A 480 -17.05 5.95 -2.88
C GLY A 480 -17.19 7.32 -3.54
N ARG A 481 -17.16 8.38 -2.74
CA ARG A 481 -17.22 9.76 -3.24
C ARG A 481 -15.96 10.15 -4.03
N ALA A 482 -14.77 9.78 -3.54
CA ALA A 482 -13.51 10.02 -4.25
C ALA A 482 -13.48 9.29 -5.60
N TYR A 483 -13.97 8.05 -5.66
CA TYR A 483 -14.01 7.27 -6.90
C TYR A 483 -14.83 7.96 -7.99
N LEU A 484 -16.02 8.46 -7.65
CA LEU A 484 -16.86 9.18 -8.62
C LEU A 484 -16.19 10.45 -9.14
N LEU A 485 -15.51 11.21 -8.27
CA LEU A 485 -14.75 12.41 -8.67
C LEU A 485 -13.58 12.07 -9.58
N ALA A 486 -12.81 11.01 -9.25
CA ALA A 486 -11.69 10.55 -10.06
C ALA A 486 -12.15 10.05 -11.42
N GLU A 487 -13.23 9.25 -11.48
CA GLU A 487 -13.85 8.81 -12.72
C GLU A 487 -14.30 10.01 -13.55
N GLN A 488 -15.07 10.95 -12.99
CA GLN A 488 -15.52 12.15 -13.74
C GLN A 488 -14.35 12.96 -14.32
N SER A 489 -13.19 12.97 -13.68
CA SER A 489 -11.99 13.69 -14.16
C SER A 489 -11.20 12.95 -15.25
N GLY A 490 -11.38 11.63 -15.41
CA GLY A 490 -10.58 10.83 -16.33
C GLY A 490 -9.18 10.50 -15.83
N ASP A 491 -8.89 10.71 -14.53
CA ASP A 491 -7.60 10.38 -13.92
C ASP A 491 -7.54 8.89 -13.53
N ARG A 492 -7.21 8.04 -14.51
CA ARG A 492 -7.11 6.58 -14.31
C ARG A 492 -6.09 6.17 -13.26
N LEU A 493 -5.02 6.95 -13.07
CA LEU A 493 -4.00 6.64 -12.06
C LEU A 493 -4.54 6.91 -10.64
N ARG A 494 -5.33 7.97 -10.47
CA ARG A 494 -6.02 8.27 -9.21
C ARG A 494 -7.12 7.26 -8.91
N VAL A 495 -7.85 6.78 -9.92
CA VAL A 495 -8.79 5.65 -9.77
C VAL A 495 -8.06 4.43 -9.21
N ALA A 496 -6.89 4.06 -9.75
CA ALA A 496 -6.09 2.94 -9.23
C ALA A 496 -5.66 3.14 -7.76
N HIS A 497 -5.36 4.38 -7.36
CA HIS A 497 -5.04 4.71 -5.96
C HIS A 497 -6.24 4.49 -5.02
N ILE A 498 -7.44 4.87 -5.46
CA ILE A 498 -8.68 4.70 -4.68
C ILE A 498 -9.10 3.23 -4.61
N GLU A 499 -9.01 2.49 -5.72
CA GLU A 499 -9.24 1.03 -5.78
C GLU A 499 -8.29 0.28 -4.83
N THR A 500 -7.02 0.72 -4.73
CA THR A 500 -6.09 0.20 -3.71
C THR A 500 -6.63 0.39 -2.30
N GLY A 501 -7.11 1.59 -1.98
CA GLY A 501 -7.71 1.93 -0.68
C GLY A 501 -8.95 1.08 -0.37
N PHE A 502 -9.83 0.84 -1.34
CA PHE A 502 -10.97 -0.06 -1.21
C PHE A 502 -10.54 -1.50 -0.91
N GLY A 503 -9.61 -2.05 -1.69
CA GLY A 503 -9.11 -3.40 -1.50
C GLY A 503 -8.51 -3.59 -0.11
N GLN A 504 -7.68 -2.63 0.32
CA GLN A 504 -7.10 -2.60 1.66
C GLN A 504 -8.17 -2.52 2.76
N LEU A 505 -9.17 -1.65 2.63
CA LEU A 505 -10.29 -1.56 3.58
C LEU A 505 -11.01 -2.91 3.74
N GLN A 506 -11.27 -3.61 2.63
CA GLN A 506 -11.93 -4.93 2.72
C GLN A 506 -11.06 -5.97 3.41
N ILE A 507 -9.73 -5.92 3.24
CA ILE A 507 -8.79 -6.79 3.98
C ILE A 507 -8.88 -6.52 5.48
N VAL A 508 -8.93 -5.26 5.92
CA VAL A 508 -9.06 -4.90 7.35
C VAL A 508 -10.38 -5.39 7.93
N ARG A 509 -11.44 -5.38 7.13
CA ARG A 509 -12.75 -5.95 7.51
C ARG A 509 -12.80 -7.48 7.43
N HIS A 510 -11.68 -8.15 7.14
CA HIS A 510 -11.59 -9.59 6.90
C HIS A 510 -12.50 -10.10 5.77
N ARG A 511 -12.86 -9.24 4.81
CA ARG A 511 -13.68 -9.57 3.64
C ARG A 511 -12.79 -9.77 2.41
N LEU A 512 -11.94 -10.80 2.47
CA LEU A 512 -10.88 -11.02 1.49
C LEU A 512 -11.38 -11.15 0.04
N GLU A 513 -12.47 -11.88 -0.19
CA GLU A 513 -13.05 -12.05 -1.54
C GLU A 513 -13.54 -10.72 -2.14
N LEU A 514 -14.02 -9.78 -1.32
CA LEU A 514 -14.41 -8.45 -1.78
C LEU A 514 -13.20 -7.56 -2.09
N ALA A 515 -12.02 -7.87 -1.55
CA ALA A 515 -10.79 -7.10 -1.85
C ALA A 515 -10.23 -7.41 -3.24
N LEU A 516 -10.37 -8.65 -3.72
CA LEU A 516 -9.78 -9.14 -4.96
C LEU A 516 -10.09 -8.30 -6.22
N PRO A 517 -11.36 -7.97 -6.55
CA PRO A 517 -11.64 -7.21 -7.77
C PRO A 517 -11.00 -5.82 -7.75
N HIS A 518 -10.97 -5.15 -6.59
CA HIS A 518 -10.36 -3.83 -6.46
C HIS A 518 -8.84 -3.88 -6.60
N LEU A 519 -8.17 -4.87 -5.98
CA LEU A 519 -6.72 -5.00 -6.05
C LEU A 519 -6.26 -5.41 -7.46
N ASN A 520 -6.98 -6.30 -8.14
CA ASN A 520 -6.68 -6.70 -9.51
C ASN A 520 -6.85 -5.53 -10.49
N ALA A 521 -7.94 -4.77 -10.39
CA ALA A 521 -8.17 -3.58 -11.21
C ALA A 521 -7.07 -2.52 -11.00
N ALA A 522 -6.67 -2.27 -9.75
CA ALA A 522 -5.58 -1.36 -9.44
C ALA A 522 -4.25 -1.82 -10.03
N ILE A 523 -3.93 -3.12 -9.96
CA ILE A 523 -2.73 -3.71 -10.56
C ILE A 523 -2.73 -3.51 -12.08
N GLU A 524 -3.81 -3.87 -12.76
CA GLU A 524 -3.94 -3.72 -14.22
C GLU A 524 -3.69 -2.27 -14.64
N ARG A 525 -4.26 -1.31 -13.92
CA ARG A 525 -4.04 0.12 -14.16
C ARG A 525 -2.57 0.49 -13.91
N TYR A 526 -1.99 0.17 -12.76
CA TYR A 526 -0.58 0.51 -12.48
C TYR A 526 0.40 -0.15 -13.47
N GLU A 527 0.10 -1.36 -13.95
CA GLU A 527 0.87 -2.04 -14.99
C GLU A 527 0.83 -1.26 -16.31
N ALA A 528 -0.35 -0.76 -16.71
CA ALA A 528 -0.49 0.08 -17.89
C ALA A 528 0.33 1.38 -17.79
N PHE A 529 0.50 1.94 -16.58
CA PHE A 529 1.35 3.11 -16.32
C PHE A 529 2.83 2.77 -16.07
N GLY A 530 3.23 1.50 -16.08
CA GLY A 530 4.62 1.09 -15.80
C GLY A 530 5.08 1.37 -14.35
N VAL A 531 4.16 1.52 -13.39
CA VAL A 531 4.48 1.84 -11.98
C VAL A 531 4.86 0.56 -11.22
N VAL A 532 6.05 0.03 -11.52
CA VAL A 532 6.54 -1.29 -11.08
C VAL A 532 6.43 -1.47 -9.56
N GLU A 533 6.83 -0.48 -8.75
CA GLU A 533 6.82 -0.59 -7.29
C GLU A 533 5.41 -0.78 -6.71
N ARG A 534 4.41 -0.08 -7.28
CA ARG A 534 3.01 -0.23 -6.89
C ARG A 534 2.47 -1.60 -7.27
N VAL A 535 2.79 -2.05 -8.48
CA VAL A 535 2.41 -3.40 -8.96
C VAL A 535 2.98 -4.47 -8.04
N VAL A 536 4.28 -4.42 -7.73
CA VAL A 536 4.94 -5.40 -6.84
C VAL A 536 4.33 -5.37 -5.43
N THR A 537 4.04 -4.19 -4.90
CA THR A 537 3.39 -4.03 -3.60
C THR A 537 2.03 -4.72 -3.57
N LEU A 538 1.17 -4.42 -4.56
CA LEU A 538 -0.20 -4.96 -4.61
C LEU A 538 -0.22 -6.46 -4.91
N ARG A 539 0.67 -6.95 -5.79
CA ARG A 539 0.83 -8.38 -6.04
C ARG A 539 1.28 -9.12 -4.77
N SER A 540 2.18 -8.54 -3.98
CA SER A 540 2.58 -9.11 -2.69
C SER A 540 1.41 -9.18 -1.70
N ILE A 541 0.52 -8.19 -1.69
CA ILE A 541 -0.73 -8.22 -0.91
C ILE A 541 -1.65 -9.34 -1.43
N LEU A 542 -1.84 -9.45 -2.75
CA LEU A 542 -2.67 -10.51 -3.33
C LEU A 542 -2.14 -11.90 -3.03
N ILE A 543 -0.81 -12.10 -3.04
CA ILE A 543 -0.18 -13.36 -2.63
C ILE A 543 -0.59 -13.71 -1.20
N ASP A 544 -0.56 -12.75 -0.26
CA ASP A 544 -1.01 -13.00 1.12
C ASP A 544 -2.51 -13.30 1.18
N VAL A 545 -3.35 -12.53 0.47
CA VAL A 545 -4.80 -12.71 0.45
C VAL A 545 -5.19 -14.10 -0.09
N TYR A 546 -4.62 -14.52 -1.22
CA TYR A 546 -4.88 -15.85 -1.76
C TYR A 546 -4.31 -16.97 -0.87
N SER A 547 -3.15 -16.74 -0.23
CA SER A 547 -2.60 -17.69 0.74
C SER A 547 -3.50 -17.84 1.97
N ASP A 548 -4.06 -16.74 2.48
CA ASP A 548 -5.02 -16.76 3.59
C ASP A 548 -6.30 -17.51 3.25
N LEU A 549 -6.72 -17.45 1.98
CA LEU A 549 -7.86 -18.18 1.42
C LEU A 549 -7.51 -19.64 1.05
N LEU A 550 -6.26 -20.07 1.24
CA LEU A 550 -5.75 -21.39 0.84
C LEU A 550 -5.88 -21.69 -0.67
N ARG A 551 -5.89 -20.66 -1.51
CA ARG A 551 -6.05 -20.74 -2.97
C ARG A 551 -4.71 -20.83 -3.70
N TRP A 552 -3.96 -21.91 -3.43
CA TRP A 552 -2.58 -22.07 -3.93
C TRP A 552 -2.47 -22.08 -5.48
N ALA A 553 -3.52 -22.49 -6.18
CA ALA A 553 -3.58 -22.44 -7.65
C ALA A 553 -3.50 -21.00 -8.20
N ASP A 554 -4.03 -20.01 -7.46
CA ASP A 554 -3.96 -18.60 -7.83
C ASP A 554 -2.65 -17.95 -7.36
N VAL A 555 -2.11 -18.40 -6.22
CA VAL A 555 -0.85 -17.88 -5.64
C VAL A 555 0.35 -18.17 -6.54
N LEU A 556 0.49 -19.40 -7.04
CA LEU A 556 1.71 -19.85 -7.72
C LEU A 556 2.02 -19.06 -9.00
N PRO A 557 1.07 -18.85 -9.94
CA PRO A 557 1.34 -18.06 -11.14
C PRO A 557 1.64 -16.59 -10.82
N LEU A 558 1.04 -16.06 -9.76
CA LEU A 558 1.24 -14.68 -9.32
C LEU A 558 2.65 -14.48 -8.70
N ALA A 559 3.05 -15.39 -7.83
CA ALA A 559 4.37 -15.40 -7.21
C ALA A 559 5.48 -15.58 -8.25
N GLU A 560 5.29 -16.49 -9.21
CA GLU A 560 6.25 -16.72 -10.30
C GLU A 560 6.43 -15.48 -11.18
N ARG A 561 5.34 -14.83 -11.61
CA ARG A 561 5.43 -13.58 -12.39
C ARG A 561 6.15 -12.47 -11.62
N GLN A 562 5.90 -12.34 -10.32
CA GLN A 562 6.60 -11.37 -9.48
C GLN A 562 8.09 -11.71 -9.38
N TRP A 563 8.42 -12.98 -9.16
CA TRP A 563 9.80 -13.49 -9.05
C TRP A 563 10.63 -13.27 -10.31
N GLN A 564 10.02 -13.45 -11.49
CA GLN A 564 10.67 -13.18 -12.79
C GLN A 564 11.02 -11.69 -12.96
N SER A 565 10.27 -10.79 -12.34
CA SER A 565 10.52 -9.34 -12.38
C SER A 565 11.42 -8.81 -11.25
N ARG A 566 11.95 -9.68 -10.37
CA ARG A 566 12.64 -9.26 -9.13
C ARG A 566 13.87 -8.39 -9.34
N GLU A 567 14.59 -8.56 -10.45
CA GLU A 567 15.78 -7.78 -10.79
C GLU A 567 15.46 -6.33 -11.19
N ARG A 568 14.20 -6.06 -11.59
CA ARG A 568 13.75 -4.71 -11.96
C ARG A 568 13.38 -3.85 -10.74
N ILE A 569 13.32 -4.44 -9.55
CA ILE A 569 12.95 -3.76 -8.31
C ILE A 569 14.16 -2.97 -7.80
N GLY A 570 14.06 -1.64 -7.82
CA GLY A 570 15.12 -0.74 -7.36
C GLY A 570 15.27 -0.69 -5.85
N ASP A 571 14.14 -0.71 -5.12
CA ASP A 571 14.14 -0.61 -3.66
C ASP A 571 14.57 -1.92 -2.98
N PRO A 572 15.67 -1.95 -2.19
CA PRO A 572 16.14 -3.17 -1.52
C PRO A 572 15.14 -3.73 -0.50
N GLY A 573 14.38 -2.87 0.18
CA GLY A 573 13.37 -3.28 1.15
C GLY A 573 12.24 -4.06 0.49
N LEU A 574 11.64 -3.49 -0.55
CA LEU A 574 10.62 -4.10 -1.38
C LEU A 574 11.12 -5.37 -2.07
N SER A 575 12.40 -5.39 -2.49
CA SER A 575 13.03 -6.60 -3.01
C SER A 575 13.04 -7.70 -1.94
N LEU A 576 13.46 -7.43 -0.71
CA LEU A 576 13.41 -8.42 0.38
C LEU A 576 11.98 -8.91 0.67
N VAL A 577 10.96 -8.06 0.53
CA VAL A 577 9.56 -8.48 0.64
C VAL A 577 9.20 -9.51 -0.42
N VAL A 578 9.64 -9.32 -1.67
CA VAL A 578 9.43 -10.30 -2.74
C VAL A 578 10.11 -11.63 -2.43
N PHE A 579 11.35 -11.60 -1.92
CA PHE A 579 12.04 -12.81 -1.45
C PHE A 579 11.27 -13.51 -0.33
N ASN A 580 10.79 -12.75 0.66
CA ASN A 580 9.97 -13.27 1.76
C ASN A 580 8.69 -13.95 1.26
N ARG A 581 7.96 -13.30 0.35
CA ARG A 581 6.74 -13.88 -0.24
C ARG A 581 7.06 -15.15 -1.03
N GLN A 582 8.10 -15.13 -1.86
CA GLN A 582 8.49 -16.31 -2.65
C GLN A 582 8.86 -17.49 -1.76
N ALA A 583 9.71 -17.29 -0.75
CA ALA A 583 10.11 -18.35 0.17
C ALA A 583 8.91 -18.93 0.92
N ARG A 584 8.00 -18.08 1.42
CA ARG A 584 6.78 -18.53 2.11
C ARG A 584 5.88 -19.36 1.21
N VAL A 585 5.67 -18.93 -0.04
CA VAL A 585 4.87 -19.70 -1.02
C VAL A 585 5.51 -21.07 -1.26
N LEU A 586 6.81 -21.11 -1.53
CA LEU A 586 7.56 -22.36 -1.74
C LEU A 586 7.46 -23.30 -0.54
N MET A 587 7.65 -22.80 0.68
CA MET A 587 7.48 -23.58 1.91
C MET A 587 6.04 -24.12 2.07
N SER A 588 5.03 -23.32 1.69
CA SER A 588 3.63 -23.68 1.86
C SER A 588 3.18 -24.78 0.88
N VAL A 589 3.81 -24.85 -0.30
CA VAL A 589 3.61 -25.95 -1.27
C VAL A 589 4.61 -27.09 -1.11
N GLY A 590 5.47 -27.04 -0.09
CA GLY A 590 6.41 -28.12 0.23
C GLY A 590 7.68 -28.15 -0.64
N ARG A 591 8.06 -27.06 -1.31
CA ARG A 591 9.31 -26.93 -2.08
C ARG A 591 10.42 -26.36 -1.20
N TYR A 592 10.86 -27.13 -0.20
CA TYR A 592 11.79 -26.68 0.84
C TYR A 592 13.20 -26.40 0.34
N ARG A 593 13.69 -27.18 -0.64
CA ARG A 593 15.02 -26.93 -1.22
C ARG A 593 15.07 -25.58 -1.90
N GLU A 594 14.10 -25.30 -2.76
CA GLU A 594 14.01 -24.04 -3.49
C GLU A 594 13.75 -22.86 -2.55
N ALA A 595 12.95 -23.05 -1.49
CA ALA A 595 12.80 -22.04 -0.45
C ALA A 595 14.13 -21.72 0.24
N GLY A 596 14.95 -22.75 0.52
CA GLY A 596 16.30 -22.58 1.05
C GLY A 596 17.21 -21.77 0.12
N GLU A 597 17.19 -22.07 -1.18
CA GLU A 597 17.96 -21.33 -2.20
C GLU A 597 17.57 -19.85 -2.24
N VAL A 598 16.27 -19.54 -2.18
CA VAL A 598 15.76 -18.16 -2.11
C VAL A 598 16.22 -17.46 -0.84
N ILE A 599 16.16 -18.13 0.31
CA ILE A 599 16.59 -17.57 1.60
C ILE A 599 18.11 -17.32 1.61
N ASP A 600 18.89 -18.25 1.07
CA ASP A 600 20.34 -18.11 0.96
C ASP A 600 20.74 -16.97 0.02
N GLU A 601 20.02 -16.82 -1.10
CA GLU A 601 20.19 -15.66 -2.00
C GLU A 601 19.82 -14.36 -1.29
N ALA A 602 18.70 -14.32 -0.55
CA ALA A 602 18.33 -13.15 0.24
C ALA A 602 19.41 -12.80 1.27
N GLN A 603 19.94 -13.80 1.97
CA GLN A 603 20.99 -13.60 2.96
C GLN A 603 22.26 -13.01 2.34
N ARG A 604 22.69 -13.51 1.17
CA ARG A 604 23.85 -12.94 0.45
C ARG A 604 23.58 -11.52 -0.04
N ARG A 605 22.42 -11.29 -0.64
CA ARG A 605 22.06 -10.03 -1.30
C ARG A 605 21.77 -8.90 -0.31
N PHE A 606 21.23 -9.23 0.86
CA PHE A 606 20.72 -8.28 1.83
C PHE A 606 21.46 -8.32 3.17
N HIS A 607 22.71 -8.82 3.19
CA HIS A 607 23.52 -8.95 4.42
C HIS A 607 23.71 -7.61 5.14
N ASP A 608 23.87 -6.52 4.39
CA ASP A 608 24.09 -5.16 4.88
C ASP A 608 22.81 -4.40 5.25
N LEU A 609 21.62 -5.00 5.10
CA LEU A 609 20.37 -4.32 5.44
C LEU A 609 20.22 -4.14 6.97
N ARG A 610 19.55 -3.04 7.33
CA ARG A 610 19.23 -2.64 8.72
C ARG A 610 18.61 -3.80 9.53
N PRO A 611 18.86 -3.87 10.86
CA PRO A 611 18.32 -4.94 11.72
C PRO A 611 16.80 -5.13 11.61
N GLY A 612 16.02 -4.04 11.58
CA GLY A 612 14.56 -4.11 11.43
C GLY A 612 14.08 -4.72 10.11
N THR A 613 14.87 -4.63 9.03
CA THR A 613 14.57 -5.26 7.74
C THR A 613 15.05 -6.71 7.72
N ARG A 614 16.13 -7.03 8.45
CA ARG A 614 16.64 -8.40 8.65
C ARG A 614 15.64 -9.31 9.35
N ARG A 615 14.66 -8.76 10.07
CA ARG A 615 13.54 -9.53 10.67
C ARG A 615 12.87 -10.48 9.67
N TYR A 616 12.71 -10.07 8.40
CA TYR A 616 12.05 -10.89 7.38
C TYR A 616 12.91 -12.07 6.95
N LEU A 617 14.24 -11.92 7.02
CA LEU A 617 15.17 -13.00 6.78
C LEU A 617 15.10 -14.03 7.91
N HIS A 618 15.18 -13.59 9.15
CA HIS A 618 15.06 -14.46 10.33
C HIS A 618 13.69 -15.14 10.40
N ASP A 619 12.63 -14.44 10.03
CA ASP A 619 11.28 -14.98 9.90
C ASP A 619 11.19 -16.13 8.88
N MET A 620 11.78 -15.97 7.68
CA MET A 620 11.86 -17.06 6.70
C MET A 620 12.69 -18.23 7.19
N GLN A 621 13.86 -17.97 7.80
CA GLN A 621 14.76 -18.99 8.34
C GLN A 621 14.09 -19.80 9.46
N ALA A 622 13.37 -19.13 10.36
CA ALA A 622 12.61 -19.73 11.44
C ALA A 622 11.54 -20.70 10.90
N GLU A 623 10.77 -20.25 9.91
CA GLU A 623 9.74 -21.08 9.30
C GLU A 623 10.35 -22.28 8.57
N LEU A 624 11.39 -22.09 7.76
CA LEU A 624 12.05 -23.18 7.05
C LEU A 624 12.66 -24.20 8.02
N ALA A 625 13.38 -23.75 9.05
CA ALA A 625 13.96 -24.62 10.07
C ALA A 625 12.87 -25.44 10.79
N SER A 626 11.72 -24.83 11.08
CA SER A 626 10.59 -25.51 11.70
C SER A 626 10.01 -26.59 10.77
N ARG A 627 9.79 -26.27 9.49
CA ARG A 627 9.29 -27.22 8.48
C ARG A 627 10.25 -28.39 8.25
N LEU A 628 11.56 -28.17 8.38
CA LEU A 628 12.60 -29.20 8.28
C LEU A 628 12.81 -29.99 9.58
N GLY A 629 12.08 -29.69 10.66
CA GLY A 629 12.24 -30.38 11.94
C GLY A 629 13.58 -30.11 12.63
N GLN A 630 14.11 -28.89 12.53
CA GLN A 630 15.40 -28.46 13.10
C GLN A 630 15.18 -27.53 14.31
N PRO A 631 14.78 -28.05 15.49
CA PRO A 631 14.24 -27.23 16.56
C PRO A 631 15.25 -26.22 17.14
N GLU A 632 16.53 -26.57 17.23
CA GLU A 632 17.58 -25.65 17.70
C GLU A 632 17.69 -24.40 16.83
N LYS A 633 17.74 -24.60 15.49
CA LYS A 633 17.77 -23.51 14.53
C LYS A 633 16.46 -22.72 14.50
N THR A 634 15.31 -23.39 14.71
CA THR A 634 14.02 -22.71 14.83
C THR A 634 14.04 -21.74 16.01
N VAL A 635 14.44 -22.18 17.20
CA VAL A 635 14.48 -21.29 18.38
C VAL A 635 15.42 -20.11 18.15
N ALA A 636 16.65 -20.36 17.68
CA ALA A 636 17.62 -19.29 17.42
C ALA A 636 17.11 -18.26 16.38
N SER A 637 16.50 -18.73 15.29
CA SER A 637 15.98 -17.85 14.24
C SER A 637 14.73 -17.09 14.69
N VAL A 638 13.86 -17.72 15.48
CA VAL A 638 12.70 -17.03 16.06
C VAL A 638 13.14 -15.96 17.05
N ASP A 639 14.10 -16.25 17.93
CA ASP A 639 14.60 -15.26 18.89
C ASP A 639 15.17 -14.03 18.19
N ALA A 640 15.99 -14.25 17.15
CA ALA A 640 16.51 -13.17 16.30
C ALA A 640 15.41 -12.40 15.55
N ALA A 641 14.35 -13.08 15.10
CA ALA A 641 13.21 -12.41 14.50
C ALA A 641 12.50 -11.53 15.55
N LEU A 642 12.09 -12.10 16.69
CA LEU A 642 11.26 -11.45 17.71
C LEU A 642 11.90 -10.22 18.35
N GLU A 643 13.23 -10.09 18.34
CA GLU A 643 13.93 -8.86 18.78
C GLU A 643 13.45 -7.60 18.05
N SER A 644 12.99 -7.74 16.82
CA SER A 644 12.64 -6.61 15.93
C SER A 644 11.16 -6.57 15.49
N TRP A 645 10.33 -7.51 15.94
CA TRP A 645 8.89 -7.48 15.68
C TRP A 645 8.12 -6.71 16.77
N PRO A 646 7.13 -5.89 16.42
CA PRO A 646 6.25 -5.24 17.41
C PRO A 646 5.54 -6.28 18.28
N ARG A 647 5.60 -6.09 19.60
CA ARG A 647 4.91 -6.94 20.58
C ARG A 647 3.43 -6.56 20.67
N ALA A 648 2.65 -6.93 19.65
CA ALA A 648 1.22 -6.65 19.60
C ALA A 648 0.39 -7.95 19.71
N PRO A 649 -0.51 -8.08 20.69
CA PRO A 649 -1.35 -9.28 20.90
C PRO A 649 -2.24 -9.68 19.71
N SER A 650 -2.59 -8.71 18.86
CA SER A 650 -3.43 -8.91 17.67
C SER A 650 -2.62 -9.26 16.42
N PHE A 651 -1.29 -9.30 16.50
CA PHE A 651 -0.41 -9.46 15.34
C PHE A 651 -0.17 -10.95 15.05
N ASP A 652 -0.94 -11.52 14.11
CA ASP A 652 -0.94 -12.96 13.80
C ASP A 652 0.44 -13.53 13.50
N ARG A 653 1.31 -12.78 12.82
CA ARG A 653 2.65 -13.29 12.48
C ARG A 653 3.58 -13.36 13.69
N TYR A 654 3.46 -12.43 14.63
CA TYR A 654 4.20 -12.48 15.90
C TYR A 654 3.69 -13.66 16.73
N ALA A 655 2.37 -13.83 16.82
CA ALA A 655 1.76 -14.99 17.48
C ALA A 655 2.22 -16.31 16.84
N TYR A 656 2.35 -16.35 15.51
CA TYR A 656 2.86 -17.51 14.78
C TYR A 656 4.32 -17.82 15.09
N LEU A 657 5.20 -16.81 15.14
CA LEU A 657 6.60 -16.99 15.55
C LEU A 657 6.68 -17.54 16.99
N VAL A 658 5.89 -17.01 17.92
CA VAL A 658 5.80 -17.53 19.29
C VAL A 658 5.36 -19.00 19.30
N LEU A 659 4.36 -19.37 18.50
CA LEU A 659 3.91 -20.76 18.34
C LEU A 659 5.03 -21.67 17.79
N LEU A 660 5.78 -21.23 16.79
CA LEU A 660 6.90 -22.00 16.23
C LEU A 660 7.98 -22.26 17.29
N ARG A 661 8.33 -21.24 18.07
CA ARG A 661 9.30 -21.37 19.17
C ARG A 661 8.81 -22.33 20.25
N GLN A 662 7.55 -22.22 20.65
CA GLN A 662 6.93 -23.12 21.63
C GLN A 662 7.07 -24.59 21.20
N ARG A 663 6.66 -24.89 19.96
CA ARG A 663 6.73 -26.24 19.40
C ARG A 663 8.17 -26.76 19.34
N ALA A 664 9.13 -25.90 18.98
CA ALA A 664 10.54 -26.27 18.91
C ALA A 664 11.13 -26.57 20.31
N LEU A 665 10.79 -25.81 21.33
CA LEU A 665 11.23 -26.06 22.72
C LEU A 665 10.67 -27.37 23.27
N ILE A 666 9.39 -27.65 23.01
CA ILE A 666 8.76 -28.93 23.38
C ILE A 666 9.49 -30.10 22.70
N ALA A 667 9.85 -29.96 21.41
CA ALA A 667 10.59 -30.98 20.68
C ALA A 667 12.01 -31.22 21.22
N GLN A 668 12.63 -30.24 21.89
CA GLN A 668 13.92 -30.37 22.58
C GLN A 668 13.80 -31.00 23.98
N GLY A 669 12.59 -31.27 24.47
CA GLY A 669 12.38 -31.84 25.80
C GLY A 669 12.34 -30.82 26.94
N HIS A 670 12.26 -29.52 26.64
CA HIS A 670 12.04 -28.50 27.67
C HIS A 670 10.58 -28.56 28.16
N ALA A 671 10.38 -29.11 29.36
CA ALA A 671 9.07 -29.32 29.97
C ALA A 671 8.44 -28.03 30.56
N GLU A 672 9.25 -27.04 30.88
CA GLU A 672 8.82 -25.76 31.48
C GLU A 672 9.30 -24.57 30.64
N PRO A 673 8.44 -24.01 29.78
CA PRO A 673 8.66 -22.73 29.17
C PRO A 673 8.24 -21.63 30.16
N GLU A 674 8.92 -21.51 31.31
CA GLU A 674 8.70 -20.42 32.28
C GLU A 674 8.87 -19.01 31.66
N ARG A 675 9.38 -18.94 30.42
CA ARG A 675 9.35 -17.71 29.64
C ARG A 675 8.07 -17.50 28.84
N ILE A 676 7.39 -18.51 28.25
CA ILE A 676 6.35 -18.28 27.22
C ILE A 676 5.12 -17.52 27.74
N GLU A 677 4.70 -17.75 28.98
CA GLU A 677 3.58 -17.00 29.59
C GLU A 677 3.84 -15.50 29.65
N SER A 678 5.09 -15.07 29.83
CA SER A 678 5.46 -13.64 29.77
C SER A 678 5.32 -13.00 28.38
N TRP A 679 5.18 -13.81 27.32
CA TRP A 679 5.00 -13.37 25.93
C TRP A 679 3.55 -13.57 25.46
N LEU A 680 2.76 -14.34 26.20
CA LEU A 680 1.35 -14.56 25.93
C LEU A 680 0.56 -13.39 26.53
N PRO A 681 -0.08 -12.54 25.70
CA PRO A 681 -0.90 -11.44 26.18
C PRO A 681 -2.02 -11.94 27.10
N GLN A 682 -2.34 -11.23 28.18
CA GLN A 682 -3.50 -11.57 29.02
C GLN A 682 -4.80 -11.64 28.19
N ASP A 683 -5.77 -12.45 28.63
CA ASP A 683 -7.06 -12.62 27.95
C ASP A 683 -7.75 -11.28 27.69
N GLY A 684 -8.23 -11.06 26.46
CA GLY A 684 -8.94 -9.85 26.03
C GLY A 684 -9.43 -9.94 24.57
N ASP A 685 -10.33 -9.03 24.17
CA ASP A 685 -11.09 -9.12 22.90
C ASP A 685 -10.23 -9.09 21.61
N GLY A 686 -8.97 -8.65 21.68
CA GLY A 686 -8.07 -8.58 20.53
C GLY A 686 -6.92 -9.58 20.49
N VAL A 687 -6.97 -10.66 21.28
CA VAL A 687 -5.97 -11.74 21.19
C VAL A 687 -6.16 -12.53 19.88
N SER A 688 -5.06 -12.73 19.14
CA SER A 688 -5.06 -13.55 17.91
C SER A 688 -5.48 -15.01 18.19
N ALA A 689 -6.18 -15.63 17.23
CA ALA A 689 -6.50 -17.06 17.28
C ALA A 689 -5.25 -17.95 17.41
N VAL A 690 -4.10 -17.50 16.87
CA VAL A 690 -2.83 -18.23 16.94
C VAL A 690 -2.27 -18.27 18.37
N PHE A 691 -2.47 -17.20 19.15
CA PHE A 691 -2.10 -17.21 20.57
C PHE A 691 -3.02 -18.10 21.40
N LEU A 692 -4.31 -18.11 21.10
CA LEU A 692 -5.25 -19.03 21.75
C LEU A 692 -4.91 -20.49 21.43
N LEU A 693 -4.47 -20.77 20.19
CA LEU A 693 -3.96 -22.08 19.81
C LEU A 693 -2.71 -22.47 20.60
N ALA A 694 -1.73 -21.56 20.72
CA ALA A 694 -0.52 -21.79 21.49
C ALA A 694 -0.84 -22.17 22.96
N ARG A 695 -1.82 -21.49 23.56
CA ARG A 695 -2.32 -21.81 24.90
C ARG A 695 -3.03 -23.15 25.00
N ALA A 696 -3.84 -23.50 24.01
CA ALA A 696 -4.52 -24.79 23.97
C ALA A 696 -3.52 -25.95 23.88
N GLU A 697 -2.49 -25.82 23.02
CA GLU A 697 -1.39 -26.78 22.93
C GLU A 697 -0.62 -26.88 24.24
N TRP A 698 -0.38 -25.75 24.91
CA TRP A 698 0.30 -25.70 26.19
C TRP A 698 -0.49 -26.43 27.30
N ALA A 699 -1.79 -26.15 27.42
CA ALA A 699 -2.66 -26.83 28.37
C ALA A 699 -2.72 -28.35 28.13
N ALA A 700 -2.71 -28.77 26.86
CA ALA A 700 -2.67 -30.18 26.49
C ALA A 700 -1.38 -30.88 26.96
N GLN A 701 -0.23 -30.20 26.91
CA GLN A 701 1.06 -30.73 27.38
C GLN A 701 1.13 -30.85 28.90
N GLN A 702 0.55 -29.89 29.63
CA GLN A 702 0.49 -29.92 31.10
C GLN A 702 -0.42 -31.01 31.67
N LYS A 703 -1.06 -31.83 30.82
CA LYS A 703 -2.05 -32.83 31.23
C LYS A 703 -3.17 -32.22 32.07
N ALA A 704 -3.58 -31.00 31.72
CA ALA A 704 -4.75 -30.36 32.31
C ALA A 704 -6.01 -31.23 32.06
N GLU A 705 -7.08 -30.94 32.80
CA GLU A 705 -8.35 -31.65 32.65
C GLU A 705 -8.83 -31.62 31.18
N LEU A 706 -9.32 -32.77 30.68
CA LEU A 706 -9.67 -32.93 29.26
C LEU A 706 -10.67 -31.87 28.78
N ASP A 707 -11.63 -31.49 29.62
CA ASP A 707 -12.65 -30.52 29.26
C ASP A 707 -12.10 -29.09 29.25
N ALA A 708 -11.09 -28.79 30.06
CA ALA A 708 -10.38 -27.50 30.04
C ALA A 708 -9.53 -27.35 28.76
N VAL A 709 -8.81 -28.41 28.37
CA VAL A 709 -8.03 -28.42 27.12
C VAL A 709 -8.95 -28.30 25.91
N GLN A 710 -10.06 -29.05 25.91
CA GLN A 710 -11.03 -28.96 24.83
C GLN A 710 -11.62 -27.54 24.72
N SER A 711 -12.02 -26.95 25.85
CA SER A 711 -12.54 -25.57 25.90
C SER A 711 -11.53 -24.56 25.34
N ALA A 712 -10.23 -24.73 25.63
CA ALA A 712 -9.19 -23.88 25.07
C ALA A 712 -9.09 -23.99 23.53
N PHE A 713 -9.16 -25.21 22.98
CA PHE A 713 -9.20 -25.41 21.53
C PHE A 713 -10.48 -24.86 20.90
N ASP A 714 -11.64 -25.06 21.54
CA ASP A 714 -12.92 -24.54 21.07
C ASP A 714 -12.91 -23.00 21.02
N ARG A 715 -12.30 -22.33 22.02
CA ARG A 715 -12.07 -20.87 22.01
C ARG A 715 -11.17 -20.43 20.85
N ALA A 716 -10.07 -21.14 20.61
CA ALA A 716 -9.16 -20.83 19.50
C ALA A 716 -9.84 -20.99 18.14
N LEU A 717 -10.62 -22.07 17.96
CA LEU A 717 -11.37 -22.34 16.74
C LEU A 717 -12.46 -21.30 16.51
N ALA A 718 -13.26 -20.98 17.54
CA ALA A 718 -14.29 -19.95 17.45
C ALA A 718 -13.71 -18.59 17.06
N LYS A 719 -12.54 -18.22 17.61
CA LYS A 719 -11.85 -16.98 17.21
C LYS A 719 -11.35 -17.04 15.76
N ALA A 720 -10.82 -18.17 15.30
CA ALA A 720 -10.40 -18.33 13.90
C ALA A 720 -11.58 -18.22 12.92
N GLU A 721 -12.74 -18.77 13.29
CA GLU A 721 -13.98 -18.71 12.50
C GLU A 721 -14.61 -17.31 12.49
N ASP A 722 -14.61 -16.61 13.63
CA ASP A 722 -15.07 -15.22 13.75
C ASP A 722 -14.25 -14.27 12.87
N VAL A 723 -12.92 -14.48 12.83
CA VAL A 723 -12.03 -13.74 11.93
C VAL A 723 -12.24 -14.12 10.46
N GLY A 724 -12.77 -15.31 10.18
CA GLY A 724 -13.17 -15.73 8.83
C GLY A 724 -12.00 -16.05 7.88
N LEU A 725 -10.81 -16.35 8.40
CA LEU A 725 -9.63 -16.68 7.60
C LEU A 725 -9.41 -18.19 7.52
N PRO A 726 -9.54 -18.82 6.34
CA PRO A 726 -9.33 -20.26 6.13
C PRO A 726 -8.02 -20.80 6.71
N VAL A 727 -6.91 -20.08 6.49
CA VAL A 727 -5.59 -20.48 7.00
C VAL A 727 -5.55 -20.63 8.52
N LEU A 728 -6.26 -19.80 9.27
CA LEU A 728 -6.32 -19.88 10.74
C LEU A 728 -7.15 -21.08 11.19
N VAL A 729 -8.29 -21.30 10.54
CA VAL A 729 -9.17 -22.45 10.83
C VAL A 729 -8.42 -23.76 10.58
N ALA A 730 -7.74 -23.88 9.44
CA ALA A 730 -6.93 -25.06 9.11
C ALA A 730 -5.78 -25.26 10.12
N MET A 731 -5.11 -24.19 10.54
CA MET A 731 -4.02 -24.25 11.52
C MET A 731 -4.49 -24.74 12.90
N VAL A 732 -5.61 -24.22 13.40
CA VAL A 732 -6.19 -24.69 14.66
C VAL A 732 -6.68 -26.13 14.53
N ALA A 733 -7.34 -26.45 13.42
CA ALA A 733 -7.86 -27.79 13.16
C ALA A 733 -6.75 -28.86 13.12
N GLN A 734 -5.56 -28.52 12.60
CA GLN A 734 -4.43 -29.44 12.54
C GLN A 734 -4.06 -29.99 13.93
N SER A 735 -3.84 -29.11 14.90
CA SER A 735 -3.49 -29.49 16.28
C SER A 735 -4.66 -30.07 17.05
N TYR A 736 -5.87 -29.52 16.86
CA TYR A 736 -7.04 -29.96 17.61
C TYR A 736 -7.47 -31.38 17.20
N VAL A 737 -7.41 -31.72 15.91
CA VAL A 737 -7.66 -33.09 15.43
C VAL A 737 -6.63 -34.07 15.99
N ASP A 738 -5.35 -33.71 16.02
CA ASP A 738 -4.31 -34.57 16.60
C ASP A 738 -4.59 -34.86 18.08
N TRP A 739 -5.00 -33.85 18.85
CA TRP A 739 -5.38 -34.01 20.25
C TRP A 739 -6.66 -34.86 20.42
N LEU A 740 -7.72 -34.60 19.63
CA LEU A 740 -8.99 -35.34 19.71
C LEU A 740 -8.82 -36.83 19.40
N LEU A 741 -8.03 -37.16 18.37
CA LEU A 741 -7.77 -38.55 17.99
C LEU A 741 -6.94 -39.29 19.05
N ALA A 742 -5.96 -38.62 19.67
CA ALA A 742 -5.18 -39.18 20.78
C ALA A 742 -6.06 -39.54 21.99
N HIS A 743 -7.16 -38.80 22.19
CA HIS A 743 -8.13 -39.00 23.28
C HIS A 743 -9.40 -39.74 22.85
N GLN A 744 -9.36 -40.44 21.71
CA GLN A 744 -10.47 -41.25 21.17
C GLN A 744 -11.79 -40.48 20.91
N ARG A 745 -11.77 -39.14 20.83
CA ARG A 745 -12.94 -38.30 20.53
C ARG A 745 -13.18 -38.20 19.01
N ARG A 746 -13.44 -39.35 18.36
CA ARG A 746 -13.51 -39.48 16.89
C ARG A 746 -14.62 -38.67 16.23
N ASP A 747 -15.79 -38.55 16.87
CA ASP A 747 -16.94 -37.83 16.30
C ASP A 747 -16.64 -36.34 16.14
N LYS A 748 -16.02 -35.73 17.16
CA LYS A 748 -15.62 -34.32 17.12
C LYS A 748 -14.50 -34.08 16.10
N ALA A 749 -13.57 -35.03 15.97
CA ALA A 749 -12.54 -34.96 14.94
C ALA A 749 -13.14 -35.02 13.52
N ALA A 750 -14.19 -35.84 13.32
CA ALA A 750 -14.92 -35.92 12.06
C ALA A 750 -15.69 -34.62 11.73
N GLU A 751 -16.33 -34.01 12.73
CA GLU A 751 -16.96 -32.69 12.58
C GLU A 751 -15.95 -31.65 12.08
N LEU A 752 -14.78 -31.59 12.72
CA LEU A 752 -13.73 -30.62 12.39
C LEU A 752 -13.09 -30.89 11.01
N ALA A 753 -12.88 -32.16 10.65
CA ALA A 753 -12.45 -32.51 9.29
C ALA A 753 -13.48 -32.13 8.23
N GLY A 754 -14.78 -32.18 8.55
CA GLY A 754 -15.85 -31.68 7.70
C GLY A 754 -15.77 -30.17 7.46
N ARG A 755 -15.42 -29.39 8.48
CA ARG A 755 -15.26 -27.92 8.38
C ARG A 755 -14.14 -27.51 7.42
N VAL A 756 -13.00 -28.20 7.45
CA VAL A 756 -11.85 -27.92 6.57
C VAL A 756 -11.90 -28.64 5.21
N ALA A 757 -12.92 -29.48 4.97
CA ALA A 757 -12.99 -30.34 3.79
C ALA A 757 -13.01 -29.56 2.48
N VAL A 758 -13.56 -28.34 2.48
CA VAL A 758 -13.64 -27.48 1.29
C VAL A 758 -12.25 -27.11 0.75
N TRP A 759 -11.23 -27.01 1.62
CA TRP A 759 -9.86 -26.67 1.24
C TRP A 759 -8.96 -27.89 1.01
N ALA A 760 -9.43 -29.10 1.36
CA ALA A 760 -8.62 -30.32 1.26
C ALA A 760 -8.22 -30.72 -0.16
N ASN A 761 -8.85 -30.12 -1.17
CA ASN A 761 -8.40 -30.29 -2.55
C ASN A 761 -7.21 -29.39 -2.87
N ASP A 762 -7.06 -28.21 -2.27
CA ASP A 762 -5.98 -27.29 -2.67
C ASP A 762 -4.87 -27.20 -1.62
N ASP A 763 -5.18 -27.51 -0.36
CA ASP A 763 -4.28 -27.39 0.78
C ASP A 763 -3.89 -28.74 1.39
N TYR A 764 -2.58 -28.92 1.58
CA TYR A 764 -2.00 -30.17 2.10
C TYR A 764 -2.41 -30.45 3.55
N GLU A 765 -2.42 -29.45 4.43
CA GLU A 765 -2.73 -29.66 5.85
C GLU A 765 -4.20 -30.07 6.02
N SER A 766 -5.08 -29.43 5.27
CA SER A 766 -6.51 -29.78 5.17
C SER A 766 -6.73 -31.20 4.61
N ALA A 767 -5.97 -31.60 3.59
CA ALA A 767 -5.98 -32.97 3.07
C ALA A 767 -5.50 -33.98 4.12
N LEU A 768 -4.42 -33.66 4.83
CA LEU A 768 -3.83 -34.52 5.85
C LEU A 768 -4.76 -34.72 7.06
N ILE A 769 -5.51 -33.68 7.46
CA ILE A 769 -6.57 -33.79 8.47
C ILE A 769 -7.59 -34.87 8.09
N ARG A 770 -8.07 -34.87 6.83
CA ARG A 770 -8.99 -35.91 6.34
C ARG A 770 -8.38 -37.30 6.36
N VAL A 771 -7.10 -37.44 5.97
CA VAL A 771 -6.38 -38.71 6.05
C VAL A 771 -6.37 -39.24 7.49
N LYS A 772 -6.01 -38.40 8.46
CA LYS A 772 -5.97 -38.77 9.89
C LYS A 772 -7.33 -39.26 10.38
N VAL A 773 -8.40 -38.53 10.07
CA VAL A 773 -9.76 -38.85 10.52
C VAL A 773 -10.29 -40.11 9.85
N PHE A 774 -10.21 -40.26 8.52
CA PHE A 774 -10.70 -41.47 7.87
C PHE A 774 -9.89 -42.72 8.24
N HIS A 775 -8.59 -42.55 8.50
CA HIS A 775 -7.77 -43.63 9.05
C HIS A 775 -8.28 -44.05 10.45
N ALA A 776 -8.59 -43.10 11.33
CA ALA A 776 -9.12 -43.39 12.66
C ALA A 776 -10.55 -43.98 12.65
N LEU A 777 -11.35 -43.67 11.62
CA LEU A 777 -12.71 -44.19 11.43
C LEU A 777 -12.74 -45.52 10.66
N GLY A 778 -11.63 -46.03 10.13
CA GLY A 778 -11.60 -47.26 9.34
C GLY A 778 -12.28 -47.15 7.96
N SER A 779 -12.52 -45.93 7.46
CA SER A 779 -13.22 -45.69 6.20
C SER A 779 -12.27 -45.83 5.00
N LEU A 780 -12.11 -47.07 4.48
CA LEU A 780 -11.08 -47.43 3.50
C LEU A 780 -11.07 -46.58 2.23
N ASP A 781 -12.20 -46.42 1.55
CA ASP A 781 -12.24 -45.70 0.26
C ASP A 781 -12.00 -44.19 0.43
N ALA A 782 -12.61 -43.61 1.47
CA ALA A 782 -12.41 -42.19 1.81
C ALA A 782 -10.97 -41.90 2.25
N TRP A 783 -10.35 -42.82 3.00
CA TRP A 783 -8.93 -42.75 3.37
C TRP A 783 -8.04 -42.84 2.13
N ARG A 784 -8.25 -43.83 1.23
CA ARG A 784 -7.46 -43.97 0.00
C ARG A 784 -7.50 -42.72 -0.88
N SER A 785 -8.70 -42.17 -1.10
CA SER A 785 -8.89 -40.94 -1.87
C SER A 785 -8.16 -39.75 -1.22
N SER A 786 -8.34 -39.56 0.09
CA SER A 786 -7.70 -38.45 0.81
C SER A 786 -6.17 -38.60 0.85
N LEU A 787 -5.67 -39.84 0.98
CA LEU A 787 -4.23 -40.14 0.98
C LEU A 787 -3.62 -39.87 -0.40
N GLY A 788 -4.32 -40.22 -1.49
CA GLY A 788 -3.95 -39.86 -2.84
C GLY A 788 -3.78 -38.35 -2.99
N ARG A 789 -4.79 -37.59 -2.56
CA ARG A 789 -4.72 -36.12 -2.65
C ARG A 789 -3.62 -35.51 -1.78
N ALA A 790 -3.45 -35.98 -0.55
CA ALA A 790 -2.37 -35.52 0.32
C ALA A 790 -0.98 -35.79 -0.28
N ARG A 791 -0.79 -36.91 -0.98
CA ARG A 791 0.46 -37.23 -1.69
C ARG A 791 0.70 -36.31 -2.89
N GLU A 792 -0.34 -35.99 -3.66
CA GLU A 792 -0.24 -35.04 -4.77
C GLU A 792 0.17 -33.63 -4.31
N LEU A 793 -0.36 -33.18 -3.18
CA LEU A 793 -0.08 -31.86 -2.60
C LEU A 793 1.22 -31.82 -1.78
N ALA A 794 1.84 -32.96 -1.48
CA ALA A 794 2.92 -33.04 -0.49
C ALA A 794 4.17 -32.24 -0.87
N GLY A 795 4.56 -32.20 -2.15
CA GLY A 795 5.89 -31.71 -2.52
C GLY A 795 6.98 -32.55 -1.83
N GLU A 796 7.91 -31.90 -1.13
CA GLU A 796 8.93 -32.55 -0.29
C GLU A 796 8.42 -32.97 1.11
N ARG A 797 7.16 -32.65 1.45
CA ARG A 797 6.56 -33.07 2.73
C ARG A 797 6.37 -34.58 2.78
N VAL A 798 6.50 -35.15 3.96
CA VAL A 798 6.31 -36.59 4.17
C VAL A 798 4.96 -36.83 4.83
N VAL A 799 4.09 -37.61 4.16
CA VAL A 799 2.91 -38.16 4.82
C VAL A 799 3.37 -39.19 5.86
N PRO A 800 3.00 -39.04 7.15
CA PRO A 800 3.47 -39.94 8.21
C PRO A 800 3.24 -41.41 7.87
N ALA A 801 4.27 -42.26 7.99
CA ALA A 801 4.22 -43.66 7.59
C ALA A 801 3.04 -44.43 8.21
N ARG A 802 2.71 -44.14 9.47
CA ARG A 802 1.56 -44.71 10.18
C ARG A 802 0.21 -44.47 9.49
N LEU A 803 0.08 -43.38 8.74
CA LEU A 803 -1.14 -43.00 8.01
C LEU A 803 -1.15 -43.54 6.58
N ALA A 804 -0.01 -44.03 6.08
CA ALA A 804 0.14 -44.62 4.76
C ALA A 804 -0.20 -46.13 4.75
N VAL A 805 -0.26 -46.76 5.92
CA VAL A 805 -0.71 -48.13 6.11
C VAL A 805 -2.24 -48.15 6.15
N GLN A 806 -2.83 -49.23 5.62
CA GLN A 806 -4.28 -49.42 5.64
C GLN A 806 -4.81 -49.41 7.08
N PRO A 807 -5.88 -48.66 7.38
CA PRO A 807 -6.46 -48.65 8.72
C PRO A 807 -7.01 -50.04 9.07
N VAL A 808 -6.75 -50.47 10.30
CA VAL A 808 -7.29 -51.71 10.84
C VAL A 808 -8.79 -51.48 11.09
N VAL A 809 -9.63 -52.23 10.38
CA VAL A 809 -11.08 -52.24 10.62
C VAL A 809 -11.30 -52.93 11.96
N GLY A 810 -11.65 -52.15 12.99
CA GLY A 810 -12.00 -52.63 14.32
C GLY A 810 -13.43 -53.11 14.40
#